data_AF-A0A3D3HCD2-F1
#
_entry.id   AF-A0A3D3HCD2-F1
#
_cell.length_a   1.000
_cell.length_b   1.000
_cell.length_c   1.000
_cell.angle_alpha   90.00
_cell.angle_beta   90.00
_cell.angle_gamma   90.00
#
_symmetry.space_group_name_H-M   'P 1'
#
loop_
_entity.id
_entity.type
_entity.pdbx_description
1 polymer ?
#
loop_
_entity_poly.entity_id
_entity_poly.type
_entity_poly.pdbx_seq_one_letter_code
_entity_poly.pdbx_strand_id
1 'polypeptide(L)'
;MKRAALTILLTLFAIASAQADSWIRINQLGYLPGSVKVAVWISQEPGAPKSFTILDALTDKPVFKGEALLYDGAVWGMAAAARLDFSGLTAPGGYYIIYGSTRSETFRIGAGVYDGTADFILNYIRQQRCGYNPFLADTCHRYDGMIVDHPTLSGTPIDVRGGYHDASDHLRYTATTANSVYQMMFAYEKSPGIFGDTHDAAGAAGSNGIPDILDEVKWGLEWLLKMNPDSGVMYNQVADDRDHQGFRLPNLDRADYGLGPYRPVYFVTGKPQGLAKFKNRTEGVASTAGKFASVFAMGAKLFAESEPLMAETMAARAADAFGFAHTDPGATQTACNVSPYFYEEDNYVDDMELAAWELWRLTGEKYYLEQADYWGTLEPHTPWIEKDTARHYQFYPFVNMGHAGLGLSGTDYSAKYNEFMRKGLELLYSRDQNDVFQVRIPFVWCSNNYVAAALTQCRLYSEATGDTRFDYMEAAMRDWLFGCNPWGTSMICGLPQGGDYPMLPHSAVTVYLGKTTTGGLVDGPINKVIHESLKGLTLLRPDPYAAFQGGRAVYHDDIGDYSTNEPTLDGTASLSYYLSTLEKEGRAYVPSSGSDVRDTFGAVIRKGADLKNIYLVFSADEHGEGFDHILKVLDDKKIKASFFLTGNFLRNRDYAPVVKRIIAGGHYAGPHSDRHLLYIPWENRDTLLVTKEQFNEDLKNNIIALRKAGLKKQEPRWFMAPYEWYNSAISRWSGEMGLALVNFTPGTGTNADYTTPEMANYRSSDLLVQRLASFEEREPAGLNGAIILIHPGTEPERTDKLWSRLEEIISYYTDKGYTFSRF
;
A
#
# COMPACT_ATOMS: atom_id res chain seq x y z
N MET A 1 -22.16 -55.45 -50.42
CA MET A 1 -22.95 -54.21 -50.56
C MET A 1 -23.37 -53.73 -49.17
N LYS A 2 -22.74 -52.63 -48.74
CA LYS A 2 -23.25 -51.55 -47.85
C LYS A 2 -23.71 -51.91 -46.42
N ARG A 3 -22.73 -52.26 -45.57
CA ARG A 3 -22.69 -51.99 -44.13
C ARG A 3 -21.27 -51.57 -43.74
N ALA A 4 -20.85 -50.39 -44.18
CA ALA A 4 -19.56 -49.76 -43.87
C ALA A 4 -19.62 -48.30 -44.34
N ALA A 5 -20.37 -47.44 -43.66
CA ALA A 5 -20.43 -46.01 -43.99
C ALA A 5 -21.00 -45.12 -42.86
N LEU A 6 -21.06 -45.58 -41.60
CA LEU A 6 -21.65 -44.78 -40.51
C LEU A 6 -20.88 -44.92 -39.19
N THR A 7 -19.54 -44.96 -39.27
CA THR A 7 -18.67 -44.97 -38.08
C THR A 7 -17.36 -44.19 -38.30
N ILE A 8 -17.27 -43.43 -39.40
CA ILE A 8 -16.10 -42.60 -39.73
C ILE A 8 -16.62 -41.23 -40.18
N LEU A 9 -17.31 -40.51 -39.29
CA LEU A 9 -17.55 -39.05 -39.47
C LEU A 9 -17.99 -38.37 -38.15
N LEU A 10 -17.49 -38.83 -37.00
CA LEU A 10 -17.69 -38.20 -35.70
C LEU A 10 -16.45 -38.28 -34.81
N THR A 11 -15.28 -38.40 -35.43
CA THR A 11 -13.96 -38.11 -34.86
C THR A 11 -13.37 -36.89 -35.56
N LEU A 12 -14.16 -35.81 -35.66
CA LEU A 12 -13.61 -34.48 -35.80
C LEU A 12 -13.09 -34.09 -34.43
N PHE A 13 -11.85 -34.50 -34.18
CA PHE A 13 -10.82 -33.75 -33.47
C PHE A 13 -11.34 -32.46 -32.82
N ALA A 14 -11.89 -32.57 -31.61
CA ALA A 14 -11.71 -31.54 -30.61
C ALA A 14 -10.28 -31.70 -30.08
N ILE A 15 -9.28 -31.34 -30.89
CA ILE A 15 -8.09 -30.71 -30.29
C ILE A 15 -8.67 -29.40 -29.77
N ALA A 16 -9.07 -29.39 -28.49
CA ALA A 16 -8.88 -28.19 -27.72
C ALA A 16 -7.38 -27.93 -27.88
N SER A 17 -7.03 -26.97 -28.73
CA SER A 17 -5.72 -26.37 -28.65
C SER A 17 -5.68 -25.83 -27.23
N ALA A 18 -5.04 -26.56 -26.31
CA ALA A 18 -4.52 -25.96 -25.10
C ALA A 18 -3.67 -24.82 -25.62
N GLN A 19 -4.24 -23.62 -25.60
CA GLN A 19 -3.53 -22.45 -26.05
C GLN A 19 -2.48 -22.28 -24.97
N ALA A 20 -1.23 -22.52 -25.35
CA ALA A 20 -0.10 -22.35 -24.48
C ALA A 20 -0.11 -20.92 -23.92
N ASP A 21 -0.21 -20.81 -22.60
CA ASP A 21 -0.27 -19.52 -21.95
C ASP A 21 1.12 -19.01 -21.58
N SER A 22 1.24 -17.69 -21.67
CA SER A 22 2.43 -16.94 -21.29
C SER A 22 2.00 -15.62 -20.68
N TRP A 23 2.78 -15.13 -19.72
CA TRP A 23 2.39 -13.97 -18.90
C TRP A 23 3.56 -13.01 -18.77
N ILE A 24 3.27 -11.72 -18.70
CA ILE A 24 4.23 -10.67 -18.32
C ILE A 24 3.82 -10.11 -16.97
N ARG A 25 4.67 -10.31 -15.97
CA ARG A 25 4.53 -9.84 -14.58
C ARG A 25 5.21 -8.50 -14.43
N ILE A 26 4.51 -7.58 -13.75
CA ILE A 26 4.90 -6.18 -13.59
C ILE A 26 4.58 -5.73 -12.16
N ASN A 27 5.18 -4.64 -11.72
CA ASN A 27 4.68 -3.89 -10.58
C ASN A 27 3.34 -3.21 -10.96
N GLN A 28 2.26 -3.61 -10.30
CA GLN A 28 0.90 -3.12 -10.55
C GLN A 28 0.67 -1.66 -10.12
N LEU A 29 1.50 -1.09 -9.24
CA LEU A 29 1.43 0.35 -8.90
C LEU A 29 2.05 1.23 -9.99
N GLY A 30 3.06 0.69 -10.69
CA GLY A 30 3.87 1.38 -11.69
C GLY A 30 5.31 1.60 -11.23
N TYR A 31 6.00 2.54 -11.88
CA TYR A 31 7.43 2.78 -11.64
C TYR A 31 7.74 4.28 -11.54
N LEU A 32 8.66 4.65 -10.64
CA LEU A 32 9.18 6.02 -10.61
C LEU A 32 10.06 6.28 -11.85
N PRO A 33 10.06 7.51 -12.41
CA PRO A 33 10.79 7.84 -13.64
C PRO A 33 12.26 7.38 -13.65
N GLY A 34 13.02 7.61 -12.58
CA GLY A 34 14.44 7.26 -12.49
C GLY A 34 14.74 5.92 -11.81
N SER A 35 13.73 5.15 -11.41
CA SER A 35 13.94 3.84 -10.74
C SER A 35 14.35 2.74 -11.73
N VAL A 36 14.93 1.65 -11.23
CA VAL A 36 15.06 0.39 -11.98
C VAL A 36 13.68 -0.21 -12.24
N LYS A 37 13.43 -0.65 -13.48
CA LYS A 37 12.13 -1.14 -13.97
C LYS A 37 12.34 -2.42 -14.77
N VAL A 38 11.87 -3.55 -14.22
CA VAL A 38 12.03 -4.86 -14.86
C VAL A 38 10.72 -5.63 -14.78
N ALA A 39 10.22 -6.05 -15.93
CA ALA A 39 9.12 -7.01 -16.00
C ALA A 39 9.68 -8.44 -16.16
N VAL A 40 8.91 -9.43 -15.72
CA VAL A 40 9.27 -10.84 -15.85
C VAL A 40 8.26 -11.54 -16.74
N TRP A 41 8.73 -12.16 -17.81
CA TRP A 41 7.93 -13.03 -18.66
C TRP A 41 8.13 -14.48 -18.27
N ILE A 42 7.05 -15.25 -18.22
CA ILE A 42 7.03 -16.70 -17.97
C ILE A 42 6.10 -17.40 -18.97
N SER A 43 6.42 -18.63 -19.34
CA SER A 43 5.69 -19.38 -20.35
C SER A 43 5.66 -20.87 -20.07
N GLN A 44 4.52 -21.50 -20.36
CA GLN A 44 4.39 -22.96 -20.34
C GLN A 44 5.04 -23.64 -21.55
N GLU A 45 5.36 -22.88 -22.59
CA GLU A 45 6.07 -23.37 -23.78
C GLU A 45 7.53 -22.92 -23.79
N PRO A 46 8.44 -23.73 -24.36
CA PRO A 46 9.82 -23.36 -24.54
C PRO A 46 9.98 -22.28 -25.61
N GLY A 47 11.12 -21.58 -25.54
CA GLY A 47 11.51 -20.58 -26.53
C GLY A 47 11.04 -19.18 -26.15
N ALA A 48 11.92 -18.20 -26.38
CA ALA A 48 11.72 -16.83 -25.96
C ALA A 48 12.36 -15.88 -26.99
N PRO A 49 11.63 -14.85 -27.49
CA PRO A 49 12.21 -13.88 -28.41
C PRO A 49 13.42 -13.13 -27.81
N LYS A 50 14.32 -12.59 -28.65
CA LYS A 50 15.47 -11.83 -28.13
C LYS A 50 15.15 -10.40 -27.69
N SER A 51 13.99 -9.86 -28.11
CA SER A 51 13.65 -8.46 -27.87
C SER A 51 12.18 -8.28 -27.55
N PHE A 52 11.86 -7.28 -26.75
CA PHE A 52 10.51 -6.83 -26.44
C PHE A 52 10.32 -5.38 -26.89
N THR A 53 9.06 -4.93 -26.93
CA THR A 53 8.70 -3.56 -27.27
C THR A 53 7.71 -3.03 -26.25
N ILE A 54 7.87 -1.77 -25.84
CA ILE A 54 6.90 -1.05 -25.03
C ILE A 54 6.16 -0.07 -25.93
N LEU A 55 4.85 -0.04 -25.76
CA LEU A 55 3.96 0.84 -26.50
C LEU A 55 3.23 1.77 -25.54
N ASP A 56 2.98 2.99 -26.00
CA ASP A 56 2.10 3.93 -25.32
C ASP A 56 0.66 3.39 -25.32
N ALA A 57 0.03 3.40 -24.14
CA ALA A 57 -1.24 2.71 -23.90
C ALA A 57 -2.42 3.33 -24.69
N LEU A 58 -2.38 4.63 -24.99
CA LEU A 58 -3.45 5.33 -25.70
C LEU A 58 -3.28 5.32 -27.22
N THR A 59 -2.05 5.23 -27.71
CA THR A 59 -1.73 5.41 -29.13
C THR A 59 -1.29 4.14 -29.84
N ASP A 60 -0.92 3.10 -29.09
CA ASP A 60 -0.21 1.92 -29.59
C ASP A 60 1.06 2.26 -30.37
N LYS A 61 1.65 3.43 -30.12
CA LYS A 61 2.94 3.75 -30.73
C LYS A 61 4.04 3.09 -29.92
N PRO A 62 4.98 2.39 -30.57
CA PRO A 62 6.15 1.87 -29.89
C PRO A 62 7.03 3.04 -29.42
N VAL A 63 7.37 3.04 -28.13
CA VAL A 63 8.16 4.10 -27.47
C VAL A 63 9.51 3.60 -26.97
N PHE A 64 9.66 2.29 -26.77
CA PHE A 64 10.90 1.68 -26.31
C PHE A 64 11.05 0.27 -26.91
N LYS A 65 12.29 -0.11 -27.18
CA LYS A 65 12.66 -1.47 -27.58
C LYS A 65 13.84 -1.91 -26.72
N GLY A 66 13.72 -3.07 -26.09
CA GLY A 66 14.75 -3.64 -25.23
C GLY A 66 15.11 -5.06 -25.64
N GLU A 67 16.26 -5.52 -25.14
CA GLU A 67 16.68 -6.93 -25.25
C GLU A 67 16.18 -7.70 -24.02
N ALA A 68 15.70 -8.92 -24.25
CA ALA A 68 15.25 -9.80 -23.19
C ALA A 68 16.43 -10.64 -22.68
N LEU A 69 16.63 -10.67 -21.37
CA LEU A 69 17.58 -11.58 -20.74
C LEU A 69 16.85 -12.91 -20.47
N LEU A 70 17.29 -13.98 -21.14
CA LEU A 70 16.63 -15.28 -21.09
C LEU A 70 17.05 -16.09 -19.87
N TYR A 71 16.09 -16.79 -19.28
CA TYR A 71 16.25 -17.65 -18.12
C TYR A 71 15.56 -19.00 -18.32
N ASP A 72 16.00 -19.99 -17.56
CA ASP A 72 15.26 -21.24 -17.39
C ASP A 72 14.04 -20.99 -16.48
N GLY A 73 12.85 -21.35 -16.95
CA GLY A 73 11.60 -21.21 -16.19
C GLY A 73 11.37 -22.34 -15.19
N ALA A 74 12.14 -23.43 -15.24
CA ALA A 74 11.83 -24.68 -14.57
C ALA A 74 11.74 -24.55 -13.04
N VAL A 75 12.57 -23.68 -12.44
CA VAL A 75 12.55 -23.39 -11.00
C VAL A 75 11.20 -22.84 -10.51
N TRP A 76 10.42 -22.23 -11.41
CA TRP A 76 9.08 -21.72 -11.16
C TRP A 76 7.98 -22.52 -11.85
N GLY A 77 8.26 -23.76 -12.28
CA GLY A 77 7.29 -24.63 -12.93
C GLY A 77 6.92 -24.21 -14.35
N MET A 78 7.79 -23.45 -15.02
CA MET A 78 7.59 -22.90 -16.36
C MET A 78 8.61 -23.48 -17.35
N ALA A 79 8.30 -23.51 -18.64
CA ALA A 79 9.20 -24.02 -19.66
C ALA A 79 10.23 -22.98 -20.15
N ALA A 80 9.90 -21.70 -20.05
CA ALA A 80 10.80 -20.60 -20.37
C ALA A 80 10.48 -19.35 -19.55
N ALA A 81 11.49 -18.51 -19.32
CA ALA A 81 11.31 -17.23 -18.65
C ALA A 81 12.28 -16.17 -19.20
N ALA A 82 11.95 -14.89 -19.00
CA ALA A 82 12.82 -13.78 -19.40
C ALA A 82 12.63 -12.55 -18.52
N ARG A 83 13.70 -11.79 -18.29
CA ARG A 83 13.64 -10.45 -17.69
C ARG A 83 13.66 -9.39 -18.79
N LEU A 84 12.75 -8.44 -18.69
CA LEU A 84 12.53 -7.35 -19.65
C LEU A 84 12.84 -6.03 -18.95
N ASP A 85 14.10 -5.58 -19.06
CA ASP A 85 14.57 -4.35 -18.42
C ASP A 85 14.32 -3.12 -19.30
N PHE A 86 13.51 -2.21 -18.81
CA PHE A 86 13.15 -0.96 -19.47
C PHE A 86 13.45 0.26 -18.59
N SER A 87 14.45 0.14 -17.72
CA SER A 87 14.87 1.23 -16.83
C SER A 87 15.21 2.51 -17.59
N GLY A 88 15.70 2.39 -18.84
CA GLY A 88 15.98 3.52 -19.73
C GLY A 88 14.74 4.30 -20.22
N LEU A 89 13.52 3.77 -20.07
CA LEU A 89 12.29 4.52 -20.29
C LEU A 89 11.95 5.31 -19.03
N THR A 90 12.13 6.63 -19.08
CA THR A 90 11.92 7.53 -17.93
C THR A 90 10.77 8.51 -18.12
N ALA A 91 10.26 8.64 -19.35
CA ALA A 91 9.15 9.53 -19.65
C ALA A 91 7.90 9.12 -18.85
N PRO A 92 7.28 10.05 -18.10
CA PRO A 92 6.01 9.76 -17.45
C PRO A 92 4.91 9.48 -18.47
N GLY A 93 4.07 8.49 -18.21
CA GLY A 93 3.01 8.06 -19.12
C GLY A 93 2.44 6.70 -18.79
N GLY A 94 1.48 6.26 -19.60
CA GLY A 94 0.86 4.94 -19.54
C GLY A 94 1.37 4.02 -20.63
N TYR A 95 1.70 2.78 -20.30
CA TYR A 95 2.42 1.87 -21.17
C TYR A 95 1.93 0.42 -21.06
N TYR A 96 2.24 -0.39 -22.06
CA TYR A 96 2.19 -1.86 -21.97
C TYR A 96 3.35 -2.48 -22.76
N ILE A 97 3.73 -3.71 -22.39
CA ILE A 97 4.80 -4.47 -23.05
C ILE A 97 4.19 -5.49 -24.01
N ILE A 98 4.83 -5.65 -25.17
CA ILE A 98 4.64 -6.77 -26.09
C ILE A 98 5.93 -7.58 -26.17
N TYR A 99 5.81 -8.89 -25.94
CA TYR A 99 6.91 -9.83 -26.07
C TYR A 99 6.40 -11.14 -26.68
N GLY A 100 6.84 -11.43 -27.90
CA GLY A 100 6.25 -12.52 -28.68
C GLY A 100 4.76 -12.24 -28.97
N SER A 101 3.90 -13.20 -28.61
CA SER A 101 2.43 -13.02 -28.64
C SER A 101 1.86 -12.51 -27.32
N THR A 102 2.70 -12.38 -26.27
CA THR A 102 2.25 -11.98 -24.94
C THR A 102 2.16 -10.46 -24.83
N ARG A 103 1.07 -10.00 -24.23
CA ARG A 103 0.85 -8.59 -23.87
C ARG A 103 0.74 -8.46 -22.36
N SER A 104 1.41 -7.47 -21.77
CA SER A 104 1.25 -7.16 -20.35
C SER A 104 -0.05 -6.39 -20.08
N GLU A 105 -0.42 -6.34 -18.80
CA GLU A 105 -1.29 -5.30 -18.28
C GLU A 105 -0.73 -3.90 -18.57
N THR A 106 -1.62 -2.90 -18.61
CA THR A 106 -1.20 -1.49 -18.65
C THR A 106 -0.61 -1.08 -17.30
N PHE A 107 0.45 -0.30 -17.33
CA PHE A 107 1.13 0.24 -16.15
C PHE A 107 1.55 1.70 -16.39
N ARG A 108 1.83 2.42 -15.30
CA ARG A 108 2.27 3.80 -15.35
C ARG A 108 3.75 3.95 -15.01
N ILE A 109 4.40 4.94 -15.64
CA ILE A 109 5.63 5.55 -15.15
C ILE A 109 5.26 6.94 -14.68
N GLY A 110 5.57 7.31 -13.44
CA GLY A 110 5.16 8.60 -12.90
C GLY A 110 5.67 8.87 -11.50
N ALA A 111 5.73 10.15 -11.14
CA ALA A 111 6.21 10.59 -9.84
C ALA A 111 5.29 10.16 -8.68
N GLY A 112 3.97 10.24 -8.86
CA GLY A 112 2.98 9.87 -7.84
C GLY A 112 2.61 8.39 -7.82
N VAL A 113 3.55 7.50 -8.16
CA VAL A 113 3.30 6.04 -8.21
C VAL A 113 2.94 5.48 -6.84
N TYR A 114 3.63 5.96 -5.81
CA TYR A 114 3.55 5.48 -4.42
C TYR A 114 2.80 6.43 -3.48
N ASP A 115 2.15 7.47 -4.02
CA ASP A 115 1.38 8.44 -3.23
C ASP A 115 0.32 7.74 -2.36
N GLY A 116 0.33 8.03 -1.05
CA GLY A 116 -0.60 7.49 -0.06
C GLY A 116 -0.37 6.03 0.34
N THR A 117 0.66 5.35 -0.21
CA THR A 117 0.90 3.93 0.14
C THR A 117 1.36 3.75 1.57
N ALA A 118 2.10 4.72 2.13
CA ALA A 118 2.55 4.69 3.52
C ALA A 118 1.40 4.85 4.52
N ASP A 119 0.42 5.72 4.24
CA ASP A 119 -0.80 5.84 5.06
C ASP A 119 -1.73 4.64 4.87
N PHE A 120 -1.74 4.03 3.68
CA PHE A 120 -2.64 2.93 3.37
C PHE A 120 -2.44 1.72 4.29
N ILE A 121 -1.20 1.39 4.64
CA ILE A 121 -0.90 0.25 5.53
C ILE A 121 -1.38 0.49 6.98
N LEU A 122 -1.57 1.76 7.40
CA LEU A 122 -2.10 2.10 8.72
C LEU A 122 -3.56 1.68 8.91
N ASN A 123 -4.30 1.40 7.83
CA ASN A 123 -5.64 0.79 7.92
C ASN A 123 -5.59 -0.55 8.65
N TYR A 124 -4.59 -1.38 8.35
CA TYR A 124 -4.41 -2.67 9.01
C TYR A 124 -3.95 -2.48 10.46
N ILE A 125 -2.98 -1.60 10.70
CA ILE A 125 -2.49 -1.31 12.06
C ILE A 125 -3.65 -0.89 12.98
N ARG A 126 -4.52 0.02 12.52
CA ARG A 126 -5.74 0.42 13.26
C ARG A 126 -6.73 -0.70 13.47
N GLN A 127 -6.92 -1.55 12.46
CA GLN A 127 -7.79 -2.72 12.54
C GLN A 127 -7.32 -3.71 13.62
N GLN A 128 -6.02 -3.77 13.88
CA GLN A 128 -5.43 -4.64 14.89
C GLN A 128 -5.54 -4.10 16.33
N ARG A 129 -6.03 -2.88 16.57
CA ARG A 129 -6.14 -2.34 17.95
C ARG A 129 -6.98 -3.26 18.85
N CYS A 130 -6.40 -3.66 19.99
CA CYS A 130 -7.03 -4.42 21.07
C CYS A 130 -7.44 -3.51 22.23
N GLY A 131 -8.53 -3.80 22.93
CA GLY A 131 -9.22 -2.80 23.75
C GLY A 131 -10.26 -2.12 22.89
N TYR A 132 -10.20 -0.79 22.69
CA TYR A 132 -11.07 -0.15 21.70
C TYR A 132 -10.57 -0.44 20.29
N ASN A 133 -11.43 -1.03 19.46
CA ASN A 133 -11.14 -1.37 18.07
C ASN A 133 -11.97 -0.44 17.15
N PRO A 134 -11.34 0.52 16.44
CA PRO A 134 -12.07 1.49 15.62
C PRO A 134 -12.72 0.86 14.40
N PHE A 135 -12.16 -0.24 13.87
CA PHE A 135 -12.73 -0.94 12.73
C PHE A 135 -14.08 -1.60 13.06
N LEU A 136 -14.21 -2.13 14.27
CA LEU A 136 -15.46 -2.70 14.78
C LEU A 136 -16.36 -1.66 15.48
N ALA A 137 -15.83 -0.48 15.78
CA ALA A 137 -16.45 0.53 16.64
C ALA A 137 -16.94 -0.04 17.99
N ASP A 138 -16.15 -0.94 18.58
CA ASP A 138 -16.48 -1.66 19.82
C ASP A 138 -15.22 -2.01 20.61
N THR A 139 -15.38 -2.54 21.83
CA THR A 139 -14.29 -2.92 22.72
C THR A 139 -14.15 -4.44 22.84
N CYS A 140 -12.92 -4.94 22.81
CA CYS A 140 -12.56 -6.34 23.04
C CYS A 140 -11.68 -6.51 24.29
N HIS A 141 -11.60 -7.75 24.79
CA HIS A 141 -10.67 -8.19 25.85
C HIS A 141 -10.61 -7.27 27.09
N ARG A 142 -11.79 -6.82 27.54
CA ARG A 142 -11.99 -5.82 28.61
C ARG A 142 -11.42 -6.17 29.99
N TYR A 143 -11.01 -7.42 30.19
CA TYR A 143 -10.54 -7.95 31.47
C TYR A 143 -9.08 -8.40 31.40
N ASP A 144 -8.33 -8.04 30.35
CA ASP A 144 -6.90 -8.38 30.32
C ASP A 144 -6.16 -7.74 31.48
N GLY A 145 -5.50 -8.51 32.34
CA GLY A 145 -5.27 -9.96 32.34
C GLY A 145 -4.81 -10.47 33.70
N MET A 146 -4.28 -11.69 33.72
CA MET A 146 -3.81 -12.38 34.93
C MET A 146 -2.34 -12.74 34.80
N ILE A 147 -1.50 -12.31 35.73
CA ILE A 147 -0.06 -12.62 35.71
C ILE A 147 0.15 -14.12 35.87
N VAL A 148 1.01 -14.70 35.03
CA VAL A 148 1.42 -16.11 35.09
C VAL A 148 2.94 -16.25 34.94
N ASP A 149 3.47 -17.39 35.39
CA ASP A 149 4.90 -17.74 35.37
C ASP A 149 5.83 -16.71 36.04
N HIS A 150 5.28 -15.81 36.86
CA HIS A 150 6.03 -14.87 37.70
C HIS A 150 6.36 -15.54 39.06
N PRO A 151 7.57 -15.37 39.63
CA PRO A 151 7.98 -16.00 40.89
C PRO A 151 7.05 -15.76 42.09
N THR A 152 6.54 -14.53 42.26
CA THR A 152 5.70 -14.13 43.42
C THR A 152 4.34 -13.53 43.08
N LEU A 153 4.11 -13.07 41.84
CA LEU A 153 2.89 -12.35 41.43
C LEU A 153 1.91 -13.21 40.62
N SER A 154 2.25 -14.47 40.32
CA SER A 154 1.35 -15.38 39.59
C SER A 154 -0.03 -15.46 40.27
N GLY A 155 -1.10 -15.33 39.49
CA GLY A 155 -2.47 -15.28 39.99
C GLY A 155 -2.94 -13.89 40.44
N THR A 156 -2.14 -12.84 40.21
CA THR A 156 -2.53 -11.44 40.45
C THR A 156 -3.09 -10.82 39.17
N PRO A 157 -4.27 -10.15 39.21
CA PRO A 157 -4.76 -9.37 38.08
C PRO A 157 -3.85 -8.17 37.76
N ILE A 158 -3.72 -7.84 36.48
CA ILE A 158 -2.98 -6.67 35.96
C ILE A 158 -3.75 -6.03 34.82
N ASP A 159 -3.78 -4.71 34.67
CA ASP A 159 -4.41 -4.07 33.49
C ASP A 159 -3.41 -3.93 32.34
N VAL A 160 -3.57 -4.75 31.31
CA VAL A 160 -2.76 -4.71 30.07
C VAL A 160 -3.63 -4.54 28.82
N ARG A 161 -4.76 -3.84 28.96
CA ARG A 161 -5.63 -3.47 27.82
C ARG A 161 -4.93 -2.49 26.89
N GLY A 162 -5.18 -2.59 25.57
CA GLY A 162 -4.53 -1.76 24.53
C GLY A 162 -3.70 -2.60 23.55
N GLY A 163 -2.82 -1.96 22.80
CA GLY A 163 -1.88 -2.64 21.90
C GLY A 163 -2.56 -3.25 20.69
N TYR A 164 -1.91 -4.21 20.05
CA TYR A 164 -2.31 -4.77 18.77
C TYR A 164 -2.45 -6.28 18.83
N HIS A 165 -3.56 -6.81 18.32
CA HIS A 165 -3.65 -8.22 17.91
C HIS A 165 -2.55 -8.50 16.89
N ASP A 166 -1.80 -9.57 17.11
CA ASP A 166 -0.54 -9.81 16.40
C ASP A 166 -0.73 -10.16 14.92
N ALA A 167 -1.76 -10.96 14.66
CA ALA A 167 -2.18 -11.35 13.32
C ALA A 167 -3.70 -11.51 13.32
N SER A 168 -4.24 -12.58 12.72
CA SER A 168 -5.68 -12.81 12.73
C SER A 168 -6.20 -13.53 13.96
N ASP A 169 -5.30 -14.03 14.80
CA ASP A 169 -5.61 -14.40 16.17
C ASP A 169 -5.70 -13.16 17.08
N HIS A 170 -6.04 -13.36 18.35
CA HIS A 170 -6.14 -12.26 19.32
C HIS A 170 -4.96 -12.23 20.29
N LEU A 171 -3.86 -12.91 19.96
CA LEU A 171 -2.64 -12.88 20.75
C LEU A 171 -1.98 -11.52 20.63
N ARG A 172 -1.21 -11.15 21.65
CA ARG A 172 -0.43 -9.90 21.64
C ARG A 172 0.94 -10.18 22.20
N TYR A 173 1.96 -9.85 21.43
CA TYR A 173 3.34 -10.05 21.83
C TYR A 173 4.08 -8.73 21.94
N THR A 174 4.90 -8.63 22.98
CA THR A 174 5.80 -7.49 23.17
C THR A 174 6.80 -7.39 22.02
N ALA A 175 7.35 -8.53 21.57
CA ALA A 175 8.37 -8.55 20.53
C ALA A 175 7.90 -7.89 19.23
N THR A 176 6.74 -8.30 18.70
CA THR A 176 6.18 -7.77 17.46
C THR A 176 5.63 -6.37 17.60
N THR A 177 4.98 -6.05 18.73
CA THR A 177 4.47 -4.69 18.98
C THR A 177 5.61 -3.68 19.11
N ALA A 178 6.67 -4.01 19.88
CA ALA A 178 7.81 -3.12 20.06
C ALA A 178 8.54 -2.85 18.73
N ASN A 179 8.78 -3.88 17.93
CA ASN A 179 9.37 -3.70 16.60
C ASN A 179 8.45 -2.89 15.68
N SER A 180 7.15 -3.17 15.64
CA SER A 180 6.18 -2.44 14.80
C SER A 180 6.15 -0.95 15.13
N VAL A 181 6.09 -0.62 16.42
CA VAL A 181 6.12 0.75 16.92
C VAL A 181 7.47 1.42 16.59
N TYR A 182 8.59 0.71 16.76
CA TYR A 182 9.91 1.22 16.38
C TYR A 182 9.98 1.55 14.87
N GLN A 183 9.54 0.63 14.00
CA GLN A 183 9.55 0.83 12.54
C GLN A 183 8.68 2.04 12.12
N MET A 184 7.51 2.21 12.72
CA MET A 184 6.65 3.37 12.44
C MET A 184 7.27 4.69 12.91
N MET A 185 7.89 4.71 14.10
CA MET A 185 8.64 5.89 14.58
C MET A 185 9.81 6.22 13.64
N PHE A 186 10.55 5.20 13.20
CA PHE A 186 11.65 5.35 12.27
C PHE A 186 11.19 5.90 10.91
N ALA A 187 10.10 5.36 10.37
CA ALA A 187 9.51 5.86 9.13
C ALA A 187 9.12 7.35 9.24
N TYR A 188 8.47 7.74 10.34
CA TYR A 188 8.12 9.13 10.60
C TYR A 188 9.35 10.04 10.73
N GLU A 189 10.40 9.62 11.46
CA GLU A 189 11.64 10.41 11.58
C GLU A 189 12.30 10.64 10.20
N LYS A 190 12.28 9.64 9.31
CA LYS A 190 12.88 9.73 7.98
C LYS A 190 12.04 10.50 6.97
N SER A 191 10.72 10.51 7.14
CA SER A 191 9.74 11.02 6.17
C SER A 191 8.54 11.72 6.82
N PRO A 192 8.73 12.74 7.67
CA PRO A 192 7.64 13.30 8.49
C PRO A 192 6.55 13.99 7.66
N GLY A 193 6.88 14.52 6.48
CA GLY A 193 5.93 15.18 5.58
C GLY A 193 5.12 14.25 4.66
N ILE A 194 5.22 12.93 4.85
CA ILE A 194 4.50 11.95 4.04
C ILE A 194 3.15 11.58 4.64
N PHE A 195 3.12 11.32 5.94
CA PHE A 195 1.94 10.81 6.65
C PHE A 195 0.88 11.90 6.85
N GLY A 196 -0.36 11.58 6.48
CA GLY A 196 -1.52 12.46 6.64
C GLY A 196 -2.11 12.46 8.06
N ASP A 197 -3.13 13.30 8.25
CA ASP A 197 -3.95 13.40 9.46
C ASP A 197 -5.43 13.33 9.02
N THR A 198 -5.94 12.10 8.97
CA THR A 198 -7.30 11.78 8.48
C THR A 198 -8.11 10.97 9.48
N HIS A 199 -7.48 10.53 10.57
CA HIS A 199 -8.12 9.87 11.69
C HIS A 199 -7.83 10.59 13.01
N ASP A 200 -8.80 10.56 13.92
CA ASP A 200 -8.58 11.05 15.27
C ASP A 200 -7.78 10.04 16.12
N ALA A 201 -7.45 10.41 17.35
CA ALA A 201 -6.68 9.55 18.25
C ALA A 201 -7.38 8.21 18.57
N ALA A 202 -8.71 8.16 18.47
CA ALA A 202 -9.47 6.92 18.66
C ALA A 202 -9.43 6.02 17.40
N GLY A 203 -8.95 6.53 16.27
CA GLY A 203 -8.89 5.86 14.98
C GLY A 203 -10.16 6.02 14.15
N ALA A 204 -11.05 6.95 14.52
CA ALA A 204 -12.25 7.29 13.75
C ALA A 204 -11.94 8.36 12.69
N ALA A 205 -12.75 8.42 11.62
CA ALA A 205 -12.53 9.40 10.56
C ALA A 205 -12.67 10.84 11.05
N GLY A 206 -11.69 11.69 10.74
CA GLY A 206 -11.59 13.08 11.21
C GLY A 206 -10.14 13.44 11.52
N SER A 207 -9.78 14.72 11.58
CA SER A 207 -8.41 15.14 11.91
C SER A 207 -8.32 15.60 13.36
N ASN A 208 -7.21 15.30 14.04
CA ASN A 208 -6.91 15.77 15.40
C ASN A 208 -5.68 16.70 15.47
N GLY A 209 -5.04 17.00 14.33
CA GLY A 209 -3.82 17.79 14.23
C GLY A 209 -2.52 16.98 14.39
N ILE A 210 -2.61 15.66 14.49
CA ILE A 210 -1.49 14.73 14.67
C ILE A 210 -1.46 13.79 13.46
N PRO A 211 -0.30 13.56 12.82
CA PRO A 211 -0.21 12.56 11.76
C PRO A 211 -0.67 11.18 12.25
N ASP A 212 -1.51 10.49 11.47
CA ASP A 212 -2.17 9.23 11.85
C ASP A 212 -1.16 8.17 12.34
N ILE A 213 0.05 8.13 11.75
CA ILE A 213 1.12 7.22 12.19
C ILE A 213 1.54 7.44 13.64
N LEU A 214 1.55 8.70 14.12
CA LEU A 214 1.93 9.02 15.49
C LEU A 214 0.84 8.64 16.50
N ASP A 215 -0.43 8.67 16.09
CA ASP A 215 -1.53 8.14 16.92
C ASP A 215 -1.39 6.62 17.10
N GLU A 216 -1.06 5.87 16.05
CA GLU A 216 -0.76 4.44 16.16
C GLU A 216 0.50 4.16 17.00
N VAL A 217 1.57 4.94 16.81
CA VAL A 217 2.77 4.83 17.64
C VAL A 217 2.42 5.04 19.11
N LYS A 218 1.66 6.10 19.44
CA LYS A 218 1.26 6.39 20.82
C LYS A 218 0.42 5.27 21.42
N TRP A 219 -0.54 4.73 20.68
CA TRP A 219 -1.35 3.59 21.12
C TRP A 219 -0.49 2.36 21.49
N GLY A 220 0.52 2.07 20.69
CA GLY A 220 1.48 0.99 20.95
C GLY A 220 2.37 1.27 22.16
N LEU A 221 2.92 2.47 22.29
CA LEU A 221 3.77 2.88 23.41
C LEU A 221 3.00 2.85 24.74
N GLU A 222 1.75 3.31 24.77
CA GLU A 222 0.90 3.24 25.96
C GLU A 222 0.66 1.81 26.43
N TRP A 223 0.52 0.85 25.51
CA TRP A 223 0.43 -0.56 25.86
C TRP A 223 1.76 -1.13 26.33
N LEU A 224 2.87 -0.80 25.67
CA LEU A 224 4.20 -1.22 26.08
C LEU A 224 4.54 -0.73 27.50
N LEU A 225 4.14 0.49 27.89
CA LEU A 225 4.29 0.98 29.26
C LEU A 225 3.50 0.16 30.28
N LYS A 226 2.34 -0.41 29.91
CA LYS A 226 1.61 -1.37 30.77
C LYS A 226 2.29 -2.74 30.82
N MET A 227 2.99 -3.12 29.76
CA MET A 227 3.78 -4.35 29.69
C MET A 227 5.16 -4.23 30.37
N ASN A 228 5.64 -3.01 30.65
CA ASN A 228 6.78 -2.72 31.51
C ASN A 228 6.40 -1.69 32.60
N PRO A 229 5.52 -2.06 33.56
CA PRO A 229 4.96 -1.11 34.52
C PRO A 229 5.99 -0.65 35.56
N ASP A 230 7.01 -1.46 35.84
CA ASP A 230 8.07 -1.12 36.79
C ASP A 230 9.47 -1.57 36.36
N SER A 231 10.49 -1.01 37.02
CA SER A 231 11.90 -1.38 36.81
C SER A 231 12.07 -2.89 37.07
N GLY A 232 12.59 -3.62 36.07
CA GLY A 232 12.74 -5.07 36.12
C GLY A 232 11.44 -5.87 36.11
N VAL A 233 10.28 -5.24 35.90
CA VAL A 233 8.98 -5.93 35.75
C VAL A 233 8.52 -5.79 34.30
N MET A 234 8.67 -6.86 33.52
CA MET A 234 8.33 -6.89 32.10
C MET A 234 7.48 -8.11 31.78
N TYR A 235 6.58 -7.96 30.81
CA TYR A 235 5.75 -9.04 30.28
C TYR A 235 6.01 -9.22 28.79
N ASN A 236 5.99 -10.49 28.35
CA ASN A 236 6.31 -10.85 26.97
C ASN A 236 5.07 -11.01 26.08
N GLN A 237 3.95 -11.41 26.67
CA GLN A 237 2.78 -11.88 25.91
C GLN A 237 1.50 -11.81 26.73
N VAL A 238 0.39 -11.54 26.05
CA VAL A 238 -0.97 -11.75 26.55
C VAL A 238 -1.65 -12.86 25.75
N ALA A 239 -2.34 -13.76 26.46
CA ALA A 239 -2.94 -14.99 25.92
C ALA A 239 -1.90 -16.03 25.42
N ASP A 240 -2.35 -17.16 24.88
CA ASP A 240 -1.53 -18.22 24.27
C ASP A 240 -2.36 -19.02 23.26
N ASP A 241 -1.77 -20.02 22.62
CA ASP A 241 -2.36 -20.82 21.52
C ASP A 241 -3.71 -21.51 21.83
N ARG A 242 -4.22 -21.42 23.07
CA ARG A 242 -5.66 -21.65 23.34
C ARG A 242 -6.59 -20.70 22.59
N ASP A 243 -6.08 -19.57 22.11
CA ASP A 243 -6.79 -18.66 21.21
C ASP A 243 -7.12 -19.33 19.86
N HIS A 244 -6.40 -20.36 19.43
CA HIS A 244 -6.60 -20.96 18.10
C HIS A 244 -7.81 -21.91 18.00
N GLN A 245 -8.84 -21.74 18.83
CA GLN A 245 -10.09 -22.51 18.82
C GLN A 245 -11.06 -22.17 17.65
N GLY A 246 -10.54 -21.64 16.54
CA GLY A 246 -11.29 -21.25 15.34
C GLY A 246 -11.53 -19.74 15.20
N PHE A 247 -12.02 -19.29 14.05
CA PHE A 247 -12.24 -17.86 13.80
C PHE A 247 -13.23 -17.23 14.78
N ARG A 248 -12.93 -16.04 15.28
CA ARG A 248 -13.80 -15.22 16.13
C ARG A 248 -13.49 -13.75 15.88
N LEU A 249 -14.49 -12.86 15.94
CA LEU A 249 -14.21 -11.42 16.03
C LEU A 249 -13.71 -11.09 17.45
N PRO A 250 -12.80 -10.14 17.64
CA PRO A 250 -12.19 -9.89 18.94
C PRO A 250 -13.19 -9.40 20.00
N ASN A 251 -14.21 -8.62 19.62
CA ASN A 251 -15.27 -8.20 20.53
C ASN A 251 -16.25 -9.34 20.90
N LEU A 252 -16.20 -10.46 20.18
CA LEU A 252 -16.99 -11.67 20.41
C LEU A 252 -16.12 -12.86 20.84
N ASP A 253 -14.90 -12.62 21.27
CA ASP A 253 -13.97 -13.67 21.68
C ASP A 253 -14.48 -14.41 22.92
N ARG A 254 -14.44 -15.74 22.86
CA ARG A 254 -14.94 -16.67 23.88
C ARG A 254 -13.89 -17.67 24.33
N ALA A 255 -12.62 -17.50 23.94
CA ALA A 255 -11.54 -18.37 24.37
C ALA A 255 -11.46 -18.42 25.90
N ASP A 256 -11.41 -19.63 26.47
CA ASP A 256 -11.29 -19.86 27.91
C ASP A 256 -9.89 -20.35 28.27
N TYR A 257 -9.25 -19.63 29.18
CA TYR A 257 -7.91 -19.90 29.66
C TYR A 257 -7.90 -20.55 31.07
N GLY A 258 -9.07 -20.85 31.63
CA GLY A 258 -9.20 -21.40 32.98
C GLY A 258 -8.90 -20.39 34.09
N LEU A 259 -8.94 -19.09 33.77
CA LEU A 259 -8.58 -17.98 34.66
C LEU A 259 -9.77 -17.02 34.87
N GLY A 260 -11.01 -17.51 34.73
CA GLY A 260 -12.19 -16.66 34.76
C GLY A 260 -12.24 -15.74 33.52
N PRO A 261 -12.55 -14.44 33.66
CA PRO A 261 -12.60 -13.53 32.51
C PRO A 261 -11.21 -13.10 31.99
N TYR A 262 -10.14 -13.48 32.69
CA TYR A 262 -8.79 -13.00 32.42
C TYR A 262 -8.07 -13.89 31.40
N ARG A 263 -7.24 -13.27 30.56
CA ARG A 263 -6.24 -13.96 29.73
C ARG A 263 -4.89 -13.97 30.44
N PRO A 264 -4.06 -15.02 30.27
CA PRO A 264 -2.75 -15.10 30.91
C PRO A 264 -1.81 -14.00 30.40
N VAL A 265 -0.99 -13.44 31.27
CA VAL A 265 0.03 -12.44 30.96
C VAL A 265 1.39 -13.01 31.39
N TYR A 266 2.19 -13.41 30.42
CA TYR A 266 3.45 -14.12 30.64
C TYR A 266 4.56 -13.14 31.01
N PHE A 267 5.19 -13.37 32.16
CA PHE A 267 6.33 -12.57 32.65
C PHE A 267 7.61 -12.85 31.83
N VAL A 268 8.47 -11.85 31.63
CA VAL A 268 9.79 -12.04 31.00
C VAL A 268 10.73 -12.74 31.98
N THR A 269 11.23 -13.92 31.62
CA THR A 269 12.18 -14.70 32.42
C THR A 269 13.10 -15.49 31.52
N GLY A 270 14.37 -15.73 31.88
CA GLY A 270 15.28 -16.61 31.13
C GLY A 270 15.03 -18.11 31.33
N LYS A 271 13.76 -18.50 31.53
CA LYS A 271 13.38 -19.91 31.76
C LYS A 271 12.28 -20.32 30.79
N PRO A 272 12.24 -21.61 30.38
CA PRO A 272 11.13 -22.15 29.60
C PRO A 272 9.75 -21.93 30.25
N GLN A 273 8.80 -21.36 29.49
CA GLN A 273 7.44 -21.01 29.92
C GLN A 273 6.36 -21.79 29.17
N GLY A 274 5.20 -21.91 29.82
CA GLY A 274 4.03 -22.65 29.32
C GLY A 274 3.24 -23.26 30.47
N LEU A 275 1.92 -23.04 30.47
CA LEU A 275 1.03 -23.42 31.60
C LEU A 275 0.54 -24.86 31.56
N ALA A 276 0.95 -25.65 30.57
CA ALA A 276 0.52 -27.02 30.39
C ALA A 276 1.70 -27.94 30.00
N LYS A 277 1.44 -28.93 29.13
CA LYS A 277 2.44 -29.92 28.73
C LYS A 277 3.56 -29.31 27.87
N PHE A 278 3.19 -28.41 26.96
CA PHE A 278 4.15 -27.77 26.06
C PHE A 278 4.75 -26.54 26.72
N LYS A 279 6.01 -26.29 26.38
CA LYS A 279 6.78 -25.13 26.83
C LYS A 279 7.61 -24.61 25.67
N ASN A 280 7.88 -23.31 25.70
CA ASN A 280 8.87 -22.70 24.83
C ASN A 280 10.30 -23.09 25.24
N ARG A 281 11.30 -22.51 24.59
CA ARG A 281 12.73 -22.75 24.84
C ARG A 281 13.45 -21.43 25.11
N THR A 282 12.83 -20.53 25.86
CA THR A 282 13.45 -19.28 26.31
C THR A 282 14.78 -19.55 27.01
N GLU A 283 15.81 -18.78 26.64
CA GLU A 283 17.18 -18.91 27.15
C GLU A 283 17.66 -17.67 27.93
N GLY A 284 16.96 -16.54 27.82
CA GLY A 284 17.31 -15.31 28.53
C GLY A 284 16.24 -14.23 28.41
N VAL A 285 16.56 -13.04 28.88
CA VAL A 285 15.66 -11.86 28.92
C VAL A 285 16.04 -10.77 27.92
N ALA A 286 17.20 -10.90 27.29
CA ALA A 286 17.84 -9.82 26.55
C ALA A 286 17.06 -9.37 25.31
N SER A 287 16.46 -10.28 24.54
CA SER A 287 15.74 -9.89 23.31
C SER A 287 14.55 -8.97 23.62
N THR A 288 13.65 -9.38 24.52
CA THR A 288 12.49 -8.58 24.90
C THR A 288 12.89 -7.31 25.67
N ALA A 289 13.86 -7.39 26.57
CA ALA A 289 14.32 -6.21 27.33
C ALA A 289 15.04 -5.19 26.43
N GLY A 290 15.82 -5.65 25.45
CA GLY A 290 16.43 -4.81 24.42
C GLY A 290 15.39 -4.09 23.57
N LYS A 291 14.32 -4.79 23.16
CA LYS A 291 13.19 -4.18 22.43
C LYS A 291 12.46 -3.11 23.26
N PHE A 292 12.25 -3.33 24.57
CA PHE A 292 11.73 -2.27 25.44
C PHE A 292 12.68 -1.07 25.52
N ALA A 293 13.98 -1.32 25.68
CA ALA A 293 14.98 -0.28 25.78
C ALA A 293 15.03 0.59 24.52
N SER A 294 15.09 -0.01 23.33
CA SER A 294 15.14 0.72 22.06
C SER A 294 13.87 1.50 21.78
N VAL A 295 12.69 0.87 21.92
CA VAL A 295 11.41 1.52 21.60
C VAL A 295 11.11 2.67 22.55
N PHE A 296 11.42 2.53 23.85
CA PHE A 296 11.22 3.61 24.80
C PHE A 296 12.26 4.72 24.66
N ALA A 297 13.52 4.41 24.34
CA ALA A 297 14.52 5.44 24.11
C ALA A 297 14.17 6.32 22.90
N MET A 298 13.75 5.70 21.79
CA MET A 298 13.28 6.42 20.61
C MET A 298 11.98 7.18 20.89
N GLY A 299 11.01 6.54 21.54
CA GLY A 299 9.73 7.15 21.92
C GLY A 299 9.91 8.36 22.84
N ALA A 300 10.81 8.28 23.83
CA ALA A 300 11.13 9.38 24.72
C ALA A 300 11.62 10.61 23.97
N LYS A 301 12.48 10.41 22.96
CA LYS A 301 12.98 11.50 22.12
C LYS A 301 11.87 12.07 21.22
N LEU A 302 11.09 11.21 20.57
CA LEU A 302 10.05 11.62 19.62
C LEU A 302 8.92 12.41 20.31
N PHE A 303 8.54 12.02 21.52
CA PHE A 303 7.43 12.63 22.26
C PHE A 303 7.87 13.63 23.34
N ALA A 304 9.14 14.03 23.39
CA ALA A 304 9.67 14.92 24.43
C ALA A 304 8.91 16.25 24.54
N GLU A 305 8.50 16.82 23.41
CA GLU A 305 7.79 18.11 23.37
C GLU A 305 6.27 17.94 23.57
N SER A 306 5.67 16.92 22.97
CA SER A 306 4.22 16.73 22.98
C SER A 306 3.68 16.02 24.22
N GLU A 307 4.45 15.09 24.80
CA GLU A 307 4.06 14.25 25.95
C GLU A 307 5.21 14.12 26.97
N PRO A 308 5.65 15.23 27.60
CA PRO A 308 6.88 15.27 28.39
C PRO A 308 6.93 14.28 29.57
N LEU A 309 5.80 14.04 30.25
CA LEU A 309 5.74 13.07 31.36
C LEU A 309 5.86 11.62 30.87
N MET A 310 5.24 11.31 29.74
CA MET A 310 5.36 10.00 29.10
C MET A 310 6.80 9.79 28.62
N ALA A 311 7.40 10.82 28.02
CA ALA A 311 8.78 10.80 27.58
C ALA A 311 9.78 10.58 28.72
N GLU A 312 9.61 11.27 29.86
CA GLU A 312 10.45 11.06 31.06
C GLU A 312 10.32 9.62 31.59
N THR A 313 9.09 9.10 31.64
CA THR A 313 8.84 7.72 32.06
C THR A 313 9.50 6.72 31.11
N MET A 314 9.36 6.92 29.80
CA MET A 314 9.99 6.07 28.78
C MET A 314 11.53 6.14 28.87
N ALA A 315 12.12 7.33 29.06
CA ALA A 315 13.56 7.47 29.20
C ALA A 315 14.12 6.68 30.39
N ALA A 316 13.45 6.77 31.55
CA ALA A 316 13.82 5.98 32.73
C ALA A 316 13.67 4.47 32.49
N ARG A 317 12.54 4.05 31.91
CA ARG A 317 12.28 2.64 31.60
C ARG A 317 13.24 2.08 30.55
N ALA A 318 13.70 2.89 29.60
CA ALA A 318 14.66 2.47 28.60
C ALA A 318 16.00 2.06 29.24
N ALA A 319 16.52 2.90 30.14
CA ALA A 319 17.75 2.62 30.87
C ALA A 319 17.61 1.42 31.81
N ASP A 320 16.50 1.34 32.55
CA ASP A 320 16.16 0.19 33.41
C ASP A 320 16.11 -1.11 32.59
N ALA A 321 15.47 -1.06 31.42
CA ALA A 321 15.29 -2.22 30.56
C ALA A 321 16.61 -2.72 29.99
N PHE A 322 17.47 -1.82 29.55
CA PHE A 322 18.82 -2.17 29.12
C PHE A 322 19.64 -2.77 30.26
N GLY A 323 19.54 -2.22 31.47
CA GLY A 323 20.16 -2.81 32.66
C GLY A 323 19.66 -4.22 32.95
N PHE A 324 18.35 -4.44 32.88
CA PHE A 324 17.73 -5.75 33.05
C PHE A 324 18.17 -6.76 31.98
N ALA A 325 18.31 -6.31 30.73
CA ALA A 325 18.75 -7.16 29.61
C ALA A 325 20.13 -7.82 29.83
N HIS A 326 21.01 -7.17 30.60
CA HIS A 326 22.33 -7.71 30.94
C HIS A 326 22.31 -8.76 32.05
N THR A 327 21.19 -8.92 32.76
CA THR A 327 21.11 -9.82 33.91
C THR A 327 21.07 -11.29 33.50
N ASP A 328 20.49 -11.59 32.34
CA ASP A 328 20.32 -12.95 31.82
C ASP A 328 20.34 -12.95 30.28
N PRO A 329 21.53 -12.92 29.65
CA PRO A 329 21.67 -12.86 28.19
C PRO A 329 21.02 -14.05 27.50
N GLY A 330 20.23 -13.80 26.46
CA GLY A 330 19.52 -14.82 25.69
C GLY A 330 18.17 -14.31 25.18
N ALA A 331 17.54 -15.07 24.29
CA ALA A 331 16.25 -14.70 23.72
C ALA A 331 15.07 -15.15 24.60
N THR A 332 14.06 -14.28 24.72
CA THR A 332 12.76 -14.59 25.30
C THR A 332 11.77 -14.97 24.20
N GLN A 333 11.29 -16.21 24.22
CA GLN A 333 10.31 -16.71 23.25
C GLN A 333 8.87 -16.51 23.74
N THR A 334 7.93 -16.50 22.80
CA THR A 334 6.50 -16.54 23.15
C THR A 334 6.16 -17.89 23.81
N ALA A 335 5.15 -17.91 24.67
CA ALA A 335 4.70 -19.07 25.41
C ALA A 335 3.61 -19.84 24.66
N CYS A 336 3.59 -21.16 24.88
CA CYS A 336 2.63 -22.10 24.29
C CYS A 336 1.93 -22.94 25.37
N ASN A 337 0.81 -23.57 25.02
CA ASN A 337 -0.02 -24.35 25.93
C ASN A 337 -0.55 -25.65 25.30
N VAL A 338 -1.35 -25.56 24.23
CA VAL A 338 -2.06 -26.71 23.64
C VAL A 338 -1.26 -27.43 22.56
N SER A 339 -0.29 -26.75 21.97
CA SER A 339 0.60 -27.23 20.93
C SER A 339 2.05 -26.82 21.22
N PRO A 340 3.06 -27.44 20.58
CA PRO A 340 4.45 -27.02 20.73
C PRO A 340 4.81 -25.79 19.87
N TYR A 341 3.83 -25.05 19.35
CA TYR A 341 4.05 -23.90 18.47
C TYR A 341 4.20 -22.60 19.26
N PHE A 342 5.21 -21.81 18.92
CA PHE A 342 5.52 -20.49 19.46
C PHE A 342 6.48 -19.78 18.50
N TYR A 343 6.64 -18.46 18.64
CA TYR A 343 7.73 -17.70 18.00
C TYR A 343 9.05 -18.09 18.63
N GLU A 344 9.91 -18.68 17.80
CA GLU A 344 11.12 -19.40 18.20
C GLU A 344 12.37 -18.53 18.16
N GLU A 345 12.21 -17.22 18.42
CA GLU A 345 13.30 -16.24 18.47
C GLU A 345 14.50 -16.80 19.26
N ASP A 346 15.66 -16.83 18.60
CA ASP A 346 16.94 -17.24 19.17
C ASP A 346 18.04 -16.18 18.99
N ASN A 347 17.67 -15.01 18.46
CA ASN A 347 18.53 -13.85 18.41
C ASN A 347 18.18 -12.83 19.49
N TYR A 348 19.18 -12.13 19.98
CA TYR A 348 19.04 -11.00 20.90
C TYR A 348 20.14 -9.95 20.71
N VAL A 349 21.11 -10.22 19.82
CA VAL A 349 22.31 -9.40 19.67
C VAL A 349 21.98 -8.08 18.99
N ASP A 350 21.17 -8.14 17.94
CA ASP A 350 20.59 -6.99 17.24
C ASP A 350 19.70 -6.14 18.15
N ASP A 351 18.91 -6.76 19.03
CA ASP A 351 18.09 -6.05 20.02
C ASP A 351 18.95 -5.25 21.01
N MET A 352 20.02 -5.88 21.51
CA MET A 352 20.95 -5.24 22.45
C MET A 352 21.74 -4.10 21.79
N GLU A 353 22.13 -4.29 20.53
CA GLU A 353 22.75 -3.24 19.74
C GLU A 353 21.81 -2.06 19.54
N LEU A 354 20.57 -2.32 19.10
CA LEU A 354 19.58 -1.28 18.84
C LEU A 354 19.24 -0.51 20.13
N ALA A 355 19.09 -1.22 21.25
CA ALA A 355 18.87 -0.61 22.56
C ALA A 355 20.00 0.35 22.93
N ALA A 356 21.25 -0.09 22.79
CA ALA A 356 22.42 0.73 23.08
C ALA A 356 22.52 1.93 22.13
N TRP A 357 22.24 1.74 20.84
CA TRP A 357 22.21 2.81 19.84
C TRP A 357 21.19 3.90 20.20
N GLU A 358 19.95 3.53 20.52
CA GLU A 358 18.91 4.49 20.85
C GLU A 358 19.17 5.18 22.20
N LEU A 359 19.73 4.46 23.19
CA LEU A 359 20.16 5.07 24.46
C LEU A 359 21.29 6.08 24.25
N TRP A 360 22.24 5.81 23.35
CA TRP A 360 23.24 6.80 22.95
C TRP A 360 22.60 8.00 22.27
N ARG A 361 21.65 7.80 21.34
CA ARG A 361 20.91 8.89 20.67
C ARG A 361 20.13 9.76 21.65
N LEU A 362 19.66 9.17 22.76
CA LEU A 362 18.89 9.86 23.80
C LEU A 362 19.80 10.61 24.78
N THR A 363 20.92 10.02 25.19
CA THR A 363 21.74 10.52 26.32
C THR A 363 23.06 11.17 25.90
N GLY A 364 23.60 10.78 24.74
CA GLY A 364 24.96 11.14 24.29
C GLY A 364 26.08 10.46 25.08
N GLU A 365 25.78 9.54 26.01
CA GLU A 365 26.80 8.90 26.84
C GLU A 365 27.63 7.90 26.06
N LYS A 366 28.97 8.06 26.13
CA LYS A 366 29.94 7.23 25.40
C LYS A 366 29.79 5.73 25.68
N TYR A 367 29.38 5.37 26.90
CA TYR A 367 29.14 3.99 27.29
C TYR A 367 28.18 3.28 26.33
N TYR A 368 27.04 3.89 26.02
CA TYR A 368 26.04 3.28 25.14
C TYR A 368 26.54 3.16 23.70
N LEU A 369 27.34 4.12 23.21
CA LEU A 369 27.96 4.01 21.89
C LEU A 369 28.95 2.84 21.81
N GLU A 370 29.76 2.64 22.87
CA GLU A 370 30.67 1.49 22.97
C GLU A 370 29.91 0.16 23.10
N GLN A 371 28.74 0.15 23.76
CA GLN A 371 27.88 -1.04 23.83
C GLN A 371 27.24 -1.35 22.47
N ALA A 372 26.76 -0.35 21.74
CA ALA A 372 26.23 -0.53 20.39
C ALA A 372 27.31 -1.14 19.48
N ASP A 373 28.54 -0.63 19.59
CA ASP A 373 29.69 -1.19 18.88
C ASP A 373 29.98 -2.65 19.23
N TYR A 374 29.97 -2.97 20.54
CA TYR A 374 30.24 -4.30 21.06
C TYR A 374 29.22 -5.32 20.53
N TRP A 375 27.92 -5.07 20.74
CA TRP A 375 26.85 -5.98 20.33
C TRP A 375 26.80 -6.14 18.81
N GLY A 376 26.87 -5.05 18.04
CA GLY A 376 26.87 -5.15 16.58
C GLY A 376 28.11 -5.84 15.99
N THR A 377 29.23 -5.89 16.71
CA THR A 377 30.41 -6.66 16.28
C THR A 377 30.20 -8.17 16.41
N LEU A 378 29.32 -8.61 17.32
CA LEU A 378 29.01 -10.04 17.51
C LEU A 378 28.14 -10.59 16.37
N GLU A 379 27.38 -9.73 15.70
CA GLU A 379 26.55 -10.06 14.54
C GLU A 379 26.92 -9.17 13.33
N PRO A 380 27.94 -9.54 12.53
CA PRO A 380 28.29 -8.79 11.32
C PRO A 380 27.20 -8.76 10.24
N HIS A 381 26.23 -9.68 10.29
CA HIS A 381 25.03 -9.70 9.45
C HIS A 381 23.97 -10.57 10.14
N THR A 382 22.70 -10.27 9.91
CA THR A 382 21.60 -11.01 10.54
C THR A 382 21.61 -12.49 10.15
N PRO A 383 21.50 -13.45 11.09
CA PRO A 383 21.83 -14.86 10.83
C PRO A 383 20.95 -15.56 9.79
N TRP A 384 19.75 -15.08 9.49
CA TRP A 384 18.91 -15.70 8.45
C TRP A 384 19.48 -15.50 7.03
N ILE A 385 20.29 -14.47 6.81
CA ILE A 385 20.85 -14.11 5.50
C ILE A 385 21.76 -15.21 4.95
N GLU A 386 22.40 -15.99 5.82
CA GLU A 386 23.26 -17.12 5.43
C GLU A 386 22.53 -18.47 5.38
N LYS A 387 21.23 -18.51 5.71
CA LYS A 387 20.46 -19.75 5.84
C LYS A 387 19.33 -19.85 4.81
N ASP A 388 19.11 -21.06 4.31
CA ASP A 388 18.01 -21.38 3.40
C ASP A 388 16.74 -21.84 4.14
N THR A 389 16.83 -22.05 5.45
CA THR A 389 15.73 -22.50 6.32
C THR A 389 15.78 -21.77 7.65
N ALA A 390 14.60 -21.52 8.22
CA ALA A 390 14.45 -20.96 9.56
C ALA A 390 13.25 -21.61 10.25
N ARG A 391 13.31 -21.70 11.58
CA ARG A 391 12.11 -21.92 12.40
C ARG A 391 11.29 -20.64 12.45
N HIS A 392 10.02 -20.74 12.86
CA HIS A 392 9.13 -19.60 12.85
C HIS A 392 9.65 -18.48 13.78
N TYR A 393 9.84 -17.27 13.26
CA TYR A 393 10.42 -16.11 13.96
C TYR A 393 11.83 -16.33 14.55
N GLN A 394 12.59 -17.33 14.09
CA GLN A 394 13.89 -17.67 14.68
C GLN A 394 14.87 -16.50 14.79
N PHE A 395 14.98 -15.69 13.73
CA PHE A 395 15.95 -14.59 13.64
C PHE A 395 15.27 -13.21 13.61
N TYR A 396 14.17 -13.09 14.34
CA TYR A 396 13.45 -11.84 14.51
C TYR A 396 14.34 -10.78 15.20
N PRO A 397 14.26 -9.46 14.87
CA PRO A 397 13.34 -8.73 13.97
C PRO A 397 13.67 -8.71 12.47
N PHE A 398 14.52 -9.62 11.97
CA PHE A 398 14.90 -9.81 10.56
C PHE A 398 15.73 -8.67 9.92
N VAL A 399 15.74 -7.45 10.46
CA VAL A 399 16.65 -6.37 10.04
C VAL A 399 17.32 -5.74 11.26
N ASN A 400 18.64 -5.64 11.22
CA ASN A 400 19.41 -4.98 12.28
C ASN A 400 19.41 -3.45 12.07
N MET A 401 18.51 -2.76 12.77
CA MET A 401 18.41 -1.29 12.73
C MET A 401 19.56 -0.59 13.45
N GLY A 402 20.26 -1.28 14.35
CA GLY A 402 21.46 -0.78 15.03
C GLY A 402 22.62 -0.58 14.06
N HIS A 403 22.83 -1.53 13.14
CA HIS A 403 23.77 -1.39 12.02
C HIS A 403 23.49 -0.15 11.20
N ALA A 404 22.23 0.07 10.83
CA ALA A 404 21.83 1.23 10.03
C ALA A 404 22.07 2.54 10.79
N GLY A 405 21.72 2.57 12.08
CA GLY A 405 22.00 3.69 12.97
C GLY A 405 23.48 4.07 12.99
N LEU A 406 24.35 3.10 13.28
CA LEU A 406 25.80 3.31 13.32
C LEU A 406 26.38 3.66 11.93
N GLY A 407 25.92 3.01 10.86
CA GLY A 407 26.35 3.29 9.49
C GLY A 407 26.04 4.72 9.02
N LEU A 408 24.88 5.26 9.42
CA LEU A 408 24.41 6.62 9.10
C LEU A 408 24.93 7.69 10.08
N SER A 409 25.58 7.29 11.17
CA SER A 409 25.87 8.17 12.32
C SER A 409 26.94 9.24 12.06
N GLY A 410 27.85 9.00 11.10
CA GLY A 410 29.06 9.82 10.93
C GLY A 410 30.11 9.66 12.04
N THR A 411 29.93 8.70 12.95
CA THR A 411 30.93 8.34 13.98
C THR A 411 32.08 7.53 13.39
N ASP A 412 33.13 7.30 14.19
CA ASP A 412 34.29 6.47 13.82
C ASP A 412 33.91 5.01 13.46
N TYR A 413 32.72 4.55 13.85
CA TYR A 413 32.21 3.22 13.54
C TYR A 413 31.47 3.13 12.20
N SER A 414 31.10 4.25 11.57
CA SER A 414 30.24 4.28 10.38
C SER A 414 30.75 3.39 9.25
N ALA A 415 32.05 3.44 8.96
CA ALA A 415 32.66 2.62 7.90
C ALA A 415 32.56 1.12 8.18
N LYS A 416 32.68 0.70 9.45
CA LYS A 416 32.56 -0.71 9.85
C LYS A 416 31.14 -1.22 9.65
N TYR A 417 30.14 -0.43 10.01
CA TYR A 417 28.74 -0.85 9.89
C TYR A 417 28.20 -0.75 8.47
N ASN A 418 28.71 0.19 7.66
CA ASN A 418 28.49 0.18 6.22
C ASN A 418 29.04 -1.10 5.58
N GLU A 419 30.18 -1.59 6.05
CA GLU A 419 30.77 -2.86 5.62
C GLU A 419 29.94 -4.08 6.05
N PHE A 420 29.37 -4.08 7.25
CA PHE A 420 28.48 -5.14 7.74
C PHE A 420 27.17 -5.22 6.96
N MET A 421 26.51 -4.07 6.76
CA MET A 421 25.33 -3.99 5.89
C MET A 421 25.65 -4.48 4.47
N ARG A 422 26.79 -4.07 3.90
CA ARG A 422 27.25 -4.54 2.58
C ARG A 422 27.41 -6.05 2.55
N LYS A 423 28.06 -6.67 3.54
CA LYS A 423 28.26 -8.12 3.59
C LYS A 423 26.95 -8.88 3.59
N GLY A 424 25.97 -8.47 4.39
CA GLY A 424 24.64 -9.08 4.38
C GLY A 424 23.98 -9.00 3.00
N LEU A 425 24.04 -7.82 2.36
CA LEU A 425 23.50 -7.64 1.02
C LEU A 425 24.26 -8.44 -0.05
N GLU A 426 25.58 -8.62 0.08
CA GLU A 426 26.38 -9.46 -0.84
C GLU A 426 26.02 -10.94 -0.71
N LEU A 427 25.75 -11.42 0.50
CA LEU A 427 25.27 -12.79 0.71
C LEU A 427 23.92 -13.00 0.03
N LEU A 428 22.95 -12.10 0.23
CA LEU A 428 21.68 -12.15 -0.51
C LEU A 428 21.92 -12.06 -2.02
N TYR A 429 22.80 -11.17 -2.45
CA TYR A 429 23.09 -10.93 -3.87
C TYR A 429 23.77 -12.14 -4.55
N SER A 430 24.48 -12.97 -3.77
CA SER A 430 25.16 -14.16 -4.26
C SER A 430 24.24 -15.38 -4.41
N ARG A 431 23.04 -15.36 -3.79
CA ARG A 431 22.03 -16.42 -3.95
C ARG A 431 21.57 -16.51 -5.41
N ASP A 432 21.13 -17.71 -5.78
CA ASP A 432 20.85 -18.17 -7.15
C ASP A 432 20.61 -17.04 -8.17
N GLN A 433 21.68 -16.69 -8.89
CA GLN A 433 21.65 -15.62 -9.88
C GLN A 433 20.82 -15.98 -11.11
N ASN A 434 20.44 -17.25 -11.27
CA ASN A 434 19.59 -17.74 -12.36
C ASN A 434 18.10 -17.69 -12.02
N ASP A 435 17.70 -17.26 -10.82
CA ASP A 435 16.30 -17.02 -10.51
C ASP A 435 15.75 -15.84 -11.32
N VAL A 436 14.80 -16.09 -12.22
CA VAL A 436 14.23 -15.03 -13.07
C VAL A 436 13.59 -13.88 -12.27
N PHE A 437 13.06 -14.13 -11.06
CA PHE A 437 12.44 -13.08 -10.25
C PHE A 437 13.43 -12.29 -9.39
N GLN A 438 14.59 -12.87 -9.04
CA GLN A 438 15.67 -12.21 -8.29
C GLN A 438 15.28 -11.70 -6.89
N VAL A 439 14.25 -12.30 -6.25
CA VAL A 439 13.80 -11.91 -4.90
C VAL A 439 14.78 -12.34 -3.79
N ARG A 440 15.59 -13.39 -4.02
CA ARG A 440 16.81 -13.76 -3.26
C ARG A 440 16.68 -13.95 -1.74
N ILE A 441 15.47 -14.01 -1.20
CA ILE A 441 15.15 -14.39 0.19
C ILE A 441 14.79 -15.89 0.28
N PRO A 442 14.85 -16.51 1.47
CA PRO A 442 14.39 -17.89 1.65
C PRO A 442 12.86 -17.93 1.75
N PHE A 443 12.21 -18.89 1.09
CA PHE A 443 10.75 -19.07 1.18
C PHE A 443 10.36 -19.91 2.39
N VAL A 444 10.40 -19.28 3.56
CA VAL A 444 9.89 -19.80 4.83
C VAL A 444 8.62 -19.06 5.23
N TRP A 445 7.90 -19.50 6.26
CA TRP A 445 6.74 -18.77 6.79
C TRP A 445 7.14 -17.33 7.16
N CYS A 446 6.36 -16.36 6.72
CA CYS A 446 6.62 -14.91 6.75
C CYS A 446 7.72 -14.46 5.77
N SER A 447 7.86 -15.12 4.62
CA SER A 447 8.88 -14.75 3.61
C SER A 447 8.77 -13.30 3.12
N ASN A 448 7.57 -12.72 3.10
CA ASN A 448 7.40 -11.30 2.77
C ASN A 448 7.94 -10.36 3.87
N ASN A 449 8.00 -10.77 5.13
CA ASN A 449 8.68 -9.98 6.18
C ASN A 449 10.19 -9.91 5.90
N TYR A 450 10.77 -10.97 5.31
CA TYR A 450 12.18 -10.99 4.90
C TYR A 450 12.40 -10.10 3.68
N VAL A 451 11.43 -10.03 2.76
CA VAL A 451 11.43 -9.05 1.65
C VAL A 451 11.43 -7.63 2.21
N ALA A 452 10.53 -7.30 3.16
CA ALA A 452 10.48 -5.98 3.79
C ALA A 452 11.80 -5.62 4.50
N ALA A 453 12.37 -6.56 5.27
CA ALA A 453 13.66 -6.40 5.94
C ALA A 453 14.82 -6.12 4.96
N ALA A 454 14.92 -6.91 3.89
CA ALA A 454 15.95 -6.75 2.88
C ALA A 454 15.81 -5.44 2.09
N LEU A 455 14.58 -5.00 1.79
CA LEU A 455 14.32 -3.69 1.18
C LEU A 455 14.80 -2.54 2.07
N THR A 456 14.48 -2.60 3.35
CA THR A 456 14.93 -1.61 4.35
C THR A 456 16.46 -1.58 4.42
N GLN A 457 17.12 -2.73 4.49
CA GLN A 457 18.59 -2.80 4.51
C GLN A 457 19.23 -2.26 3.22
N CYS A 458 18.70 -2.60 2.04
CA CYS A 458 19.19 -2.05 0.78
C CYS A 458 19.12 -0.52 0.75
N ARG A 459 17.99 0.07 1.18
CA ARG A 459 17.80 1.53 1.19
C ARG A 459 18.73 2.22 2.18
N LEU A 460 18.82 1.71 3.40
CA LEU A 460 19.68 2.31 4.44
C LEU A 460 21.15 2.22 4.07
N TYR A 461 21.58 1.10 3.47
CA TYR A 461 22.92 0.97 2.93
C TYR A 461 23.21 1.95 1.78
N SER A 462 22.29 2.05 0.82
CA SER A 462 22.42 3.00 -0.29
C SER A 462 22.43 4.45 0.21
N GLU A 463 21.65 4.79 1.22
CA GLU A 463 21.65 6.12 1.83
C GLU A 463 22.97 6.43 2.54
N ALA A 464 23.52 5.46 3.28
CA ALA A 464 24.76 5.63 4.02
C ALA A 464 26.01 5.71 3.14
N THR A 465 25.98 5.13 1.95
CA THR A 465 27.18 4.92 1.11
C THR A 465 27.12 5.51 -0.30
N GLY A 466 25.91 5.70 -0.84
CA GLY A 466 25.70 6.00 -2.26
C GLY A 466 25.97 4.83 -3.20
N ASP A 467 26.18 3.62 -2.68
CA ASP A 467 26.44 2.43 -3.50
C ASP A 467 25.14 1.83 -4.07
N THR A 468 25.08 1.75 -5.40
CA THR A 468 23.89 1.36 -6.18
C THR A 468 23.97 -0.08 -6.72
N ARG A 469 24.97 -0.87 -6.33
CA ARG A 469 25.18 -2.23 -6.87
C ARG A 469 23.99 -3.18 -6.62
N PHE A 470 23.15 -2.87 -5.63
CA PHE A 470 22.00 -3.68 -5.22
C PHE A 470 20.66 -3.20 -5.79
N ASP A 471 20.61 -2.09 -6.53
CA ASP A 471 19.37 -1.46 -7.02
C ASP A 471 18.46 -2.42 -7.81
N TYR A 472 19.04 -3.36 -8.57
CA TYR A 472 18.27 -4.35 -9.33
C TYR A 472 17.65 -5.45 -8.46
N MET A 473 18.34 -5.87 -7.39
CA MET A 473 17.82 -6.83 -6.42
C MET A 473 16.73 -6.16 -5.57
N GLU A 474 16.98 -4.92 -5.19
CA GLU A 474 16.07 -4.07 -4.45
C GLU A 474 14.77 -3.80 -5.21
N ALA A 475 14.87 -3.42 -6.50
CA ALA A 475 13.71 -3.29 -7.38
C ALA A 475 12.95 -4.61 -7.57
N ALA A 476 13.64 -5.74 -7.68
CA ALA A 476 13.00 -7.05 -7.78
C ALA A 476 12.16 -7.38 -6.54
N MET A 477 12.69 -7.12 -5.34
CA MET A 477 11.98 -7.32 -4.08
C MET A 477 10.80 -6.37 -3.90
N ARG A 478 10.93 -5.10 -4.33
CA ARG A 478 9.82 -4.15 -4.34
C ARG A 478 8.72 -4.60 -5.27
N ASP A 479 9.08 -4.90 -6.52
CA ASP A 479 8.13 -5.24 -7.56
C ASP A 479 7.46 -6.59 -7.27
N TRP A 480 8.15 -7.50 -6.56
CA TRP A 480 7.58 -8.74 -6.02
C TRP A 480 6.36 -8.51 -5.13
N LEU A 481 6.42 -7.53 -4.21
CA LEU A 481 5.31 -7.19 -3.33
C LEU A 481 4.09 -6.63 -4.09
N PHE A 482 4.28 -6.18 -5.33
CA PHE A 482 3.24 -5.51 -6.12
C PHE A 482 2.86 -6.24 -7.41
N GLY A 483 3.16 -7.54 -7.54
CA GLY A 483 2.70 -8.37 -8.67
C GLY A 483 3.76 -8.82 -9.67
N CYS A 484 5.03 -8.41 -9.53
CA CYS A 484 6.14 -8.98 -10.29
C CYS A 484 6.63 -10.28 -9.64
N ASN A 485 5.72 -11.25 -9.53
CA ASN A 485 5.91 -12.57 -8.95
C ASN A 485 5.15 -13.62 -9.81
N PRO A 486 5.35 -14.94 -9.61
CA PRO A 486 4.72 -15.98 -10.44
C PRO A 486 3.20 -15.83 -10.59
N TRP A 487 2.52 -15.44 -9.51
CA TRP A 487 1.07 -15.34 -9.40
C TRP A 487 0.51 -14.09 -10.09
N GLY A 488 1.28 -13.00 -10.14
CA GLY A 488 0.82 -11.71 -10.65
C GLY A 488 0.04 -10.89 -9.64
N THR A 489 -0.07 -11.36 -8.39
CA THR A 489 -0.84 -10.72 -7.33
C THR A 489 0.05 -9.82 -6.47
N SER A 490 -0.51 -8.74 -5.93
CA SER A 490 0.12 -7.99 -4.85
C SER A 490 0.15 -8.84 -3.57
N MET A 491 1.08 -8.53 -2.68
CA MET A 491 1.18 -9.17 -1.36
C MET A 491 0.54 -8.32 -0.26
N ILE A 492 -0.09 -7.19 -0.61
CA ILE A 492 -0.71 -6.28 0.35
C ILE A 492 -2.22 -6.21 0.09
N CYS A 493 -3.00 -6.56 1.10
CA CYS A 493 -4.46 -6.62 1.04
C CYS A 493 -5.04 -5.26 0.60
N GLY A 494 -5.78 -5.23 -0.50
CA GLY A 494 -6.43 -4.03 -1.02
C GLY A 494 -5.53 -3.08 -1.82
N LEU A 495 -4.24 -3.37 -2.00
CA LEU A 495 -3.28 -2.47 -2.66
C LEU A 495 -2.62 -3.14 -3.88
N PRO A 496 -2.77 -2.62 -5.12
CA PRO A 496 -3.65 -1.52 -5.50
C PRO A 496 -5.12 -1.91 -5.63
N GLN A 497 -6.02 -0.97 -5.35
CA GLN A 497 -7.44 -1.12 -5.68
C GLN A 497 -7.64 -1.34 -7.20
N GLY A 498 -8.50 -2.31 -7.54
CA GLY A 498 -8.77 -2.75 -8.90
C GLY A 498 -7.66 -3.58 -9.56
N GLY A 499 -6.60 -3.93 -8.81
CA GLY A 499 -5.56 -4.89 -9.22
C GLY A 499 -5.86 -6.28 -8.64
N ASP A 500 -4.95 -7.22 -8.88
CA ASP A 500 -4.94 -8.51 -8.19
C ASP A 500 -4.19 -8.37 -6.86
N TYR A 501 -4.83 -8.72 -5.76
CA TYR A 501 -4.33 -8.65 -4.38
C TYR A 501 -5.10 -9.69 -3.52
N PRO A 502 -4.67 -9.98 -2.28
CA PRO A 502 -5.32 -10.97 -1.42
C PRO A 502 -6.77 -10.56 -1.08
N MET A 503 -7.74 -11.33 -1.57
CA MET A 503 -9.17 -11.12 -1.35
C MET A 503 -9.70 -11.97 -0.20
N LEU A 504 -9.03 -13.08 0.10
CA LEU A 504 -9.46 -14.08 1.06
C LEU A 504 -8.36 -14.36 2.12
N PRO A 505 -7.78 -13.32 2.75
CA PRO A 505 -6.75 -13.52 3.77
C PRO A 505 -7.28 -14.40 4.91
N HIS A 506 -6.39 -15.16 5.55
CA HIS A 506 -6.71 -15.97 6.71
C HIS A 506 -7.09 -15.07 7.89
N SER A 507 -8.35 -14.63 7.96
CA SER A 507 -8.81 -13.69 8.98
C SER A 507 -10.28 -13.85 9.35
N ALA A 508 -10.59 -13.68 10.63
CA ALA A 508 -11.96 -13.65 11.13
C ALA A 508 -12.79 -12.50 10.54
N VAL A 509 -12.14 -11.39 10.18
CA VAL A 509 -12.80 -10.25 9.52
C VAL A 509 -13.33 -10.68 8.15
N THR A 510 -12.53 -11.42 7.38
CA THR A 510 -12.93 -11.95 6.08
C THR A 510 -14.04 -12.98 6.22
N VAL A 511 -13.92 -13.89 7.19
CA VAL A 511 -14.91 -14.94 7.43
C VAL A 511 -16.28 -14.38 7.84
N TYR A 512 -16.33 -13.44 8.79
CA TYR A 512 -17.60 -13.00 9.39
C TYR A 512 -18.17 -11.72 8.82
N LEU A 513 -17.32 -10.83 8.29
CA LEU A 513 -17.75 -9.53 7.76
C LEU A 513 -17.68 -9.45 6.24
N GLY A 514 -17.07 -10.45 5.57
CA GLY A 514 -16.87 -10.42 4.12
C GLY A 514 -15.98 -9.27 3.64
N LYS A 515 -15.16 -8.71 4.54
CA LYS A 515 -14.23 -7.62 4.27
C LYS A 515 -12.79 -8.14 4.22
N THR A 516 -11.93 -7.51 3.43
CA THR A 516 -10.49 -7.77 3.46
C THR A 516 -9.82 -7.05 4.63
N THR A 517 -8.63 -7.48 5.02
CA THR A 517 -7.74 -6.85 6.01
C THR A 517 -6.91 -5.75 5.37
N THR A 518 -7.59 -4.71 4.89
CA THR A 518 -7.01 -3.63 4.07
C THR A 518 -5.71 -3.07 4.64
N GLY A 519 -4.64 -3.10 3.83
CA GLY A 519 -3.30 -2.62 4.20
C GLY A 519 -2.37 -3.70 4.74
N GLY A 520 -2.88 -4.86 5.12
CA GLY A 520 -2.08 -5.94 5.70
C GLY A 520 -1.18 -6.63 4.68
N LEU A 521 0.11 -6.74 5.00
CA LEU A 521 1.07 -7.58 4.27
C LEU A 521 0.83 -9.03 4.65
N VAL A 522 0.50 -9.89 3.68
CA VAL A 522 0.38 -11.33 3.91
C VAL A 522 1.76 -11.97 4.09
N ASP A 523 1.81 -13.05 4.88
CA ASP A 523 3.01 -13.85 5.16
C ASP A 523 3.87 -14.11 3.93
N GLY A 524 3.21 -14.42 2.82
CA GLY A 524 3.84 -14.64 1.53
C GLY A 524 4.18 -16.10 1.27
N PRO A 525 4.71 -16.37 0.08
CA PRO A 525 4.91 -17.73 -0.38
C PRO A 525 5.93 -18.48 0.45
N ILE A 526 5.70 -19.77 0.62
CA ILE A 526 6.61 -20.68 1.29
C ILE A 526 7.05 -21.80 0.35
N ASN A 527 8.18 -22.42 0.65
CA ASN A 527 8.62 -23.60 -0.08
C ASN A 527 7.52 -24.67 -0.02
N LYS A 528 7.25 -25.32 -1.16
CA LYS A 528 6.20 -26.35 -1.26
C LYS A 528 6.34 -27.46 -0.22
N VAL A 529 7.56 -27.89 0.08
CA VAL A 529 7.81 -28.93 1.10
C VAL A 529 7.42 -28.46 2.50
N ILE A 530 7.64 -27.17 2.80
CA ILE A 530 7.21 -26.59 4.08
C ILE A 530 5.68 -26.61 4.12
N HIS A 531 5.02 -26.08 3.08
CA HIS A 531 3.56 -26.05 2.97
C HIS A 531 2.92 -27.42 3.20
N GLU A 532 3.38 -28.45 2.49
CA GLU A 532 2.85 -29.81 2.57
C GLU A 532 3.13 -30.49 3.94
N SER A 533 4.04 -29.94 4.74
CA SER A 533 4.36 -30.45 6.09
C SER A 533 3.51 -29.83 7.21
N LEU A 534 2.86 -28.69 6.94
CA LEU A 534 2.06 -27.97 7.92
C LEU A 534 0.73 -28.68 8.22
N LYS A 535 0.24 -28.55 9.45
CA LYS A 535 -0.95 -29.26 9.93
C LYS A 535 -2.18 -28.37 9.87
N GLY A 536 -3.29 -28.93 9.42
CA GLY A 536 -4.57 -28.21 9.40
C GLY A 536 -4.71 -27.20 8.25
N LEU A 537 -3.71 -27.11 7.38
CA LEU A 537 -3.75 -26.31 6.17
C LEU A 537 -4.57 -27.04 5.11
N THR A 538 -5.67 -26.44 4.66
CA THR A 538 -6.52 -26.98 3.58
C THR A 538 -7.24 -25.85 2.89
N LEU A 539 -7.10 -25.75 1.57
CA LEU A 539 -7.83 -24.76 0.77
C LEU A 539 -9.32 -25.01 0.83
N LEU A 540 -10.09 -23.95 1.08
CA LEU A 540 -11.55 -23.99 1.19
C LEU A 540 -12.23 -23.75 -0.17
N ARG A 541 -11.49 -23.28 -1.17
CA ARG A 541 -11.97 -22.97 -2.52
C ARG A 541 -10.99 -23.48 -3.59
N PRO A 542 -11.43 -23.60 -4.85
CA PRO A 542 -10.51 -23.85 -5.96
C PRO A 542 -9.42 -22.78 -6.02
N ASP A 543 -8.17 -23.20 -6.17
CA ASP A 543 -7.02 -22.31 -6.25
C ASP A 543 -7.05 -21.48 -7.56
N PRO A 544 -7.22 -20.14 -7.50
CA PRO A 544 -7.18 -19.30 -8.69
C PRO A 544 -5.79 -19.30 -9.37
N TYR A 545 -4.75 -19.71 -8.65
CA TYR A 545 -3.38 -19.72 -9.12
C TYR A 545 -2.83 -21.12 -9.39
N ALA A 546 -3.69 -22.12 -9.58
CA ALA A 546 -3.27 -23.52 -9.76
C ALA A 546 -2.17 -23.71 -10.84
N ALA A 547 -2.14 -22.87 -11.88
CA ALA A 547 -1.12 -22.90 -12.94
C ALA A 547 0.30 -22.50 -12.47
N PHE A 548 0.44 -21.86 -11.31
CA PHE A 548 1.67 -21.28 -10.78
C PHE A 548 2.23 -22.03 -9.55
N GLN A 549 1.54 -23.06 -9.07
CA GLN A 549 1.95 -23.85 -7.88
C GLN A 549 2.98 -24.95 -8.20
N GLY A 550 3.42 -25.06 -9.45
CA GLY A 550 4.39 -26.06 -9.91
C GLY A 550 5.85 -25.70 -9.61
N GLY A 551 6.11 -24.51 -9.07
CA GLY A 551 7.46 -24.01 -8.79
C GLY A 551 8.00 -24.38 -7.41
N ARG A 552 9.16 -23.81 -7.06
CA ARG A 552 9.83 -24.01 -5.76
C ARG A 552 9.06 -23.48 -4.55
N ALA A 553 8.12 -22.56 -4.75
CA ALA A 553 7.31 -21.96 -3.70
C ALA A 553 5.83 -21.91 -4.12
N VAL A 554 4.95 -21.86 -3.13
CA VAL A 554 3.50 -21.81 -3.29
C VAL A 554 2.93 -20.62 -2.53
N TYR A 555 1.87 -20.02 -3.07
CA TYR A 555 1.05 -19.02 -2.42
C TYR A 555 -0.41 -19.28 -2.82
N HIS A 556 -1.34 -19.15 -1.88
CA HIS A 556 -2.76 -19.33 -2.14
C HIS A 556 -3.55 -18.16 -1.53
N ASP A 557 -4.43 -17.55 -2.31
CA ASP A 557 -5.40 -16.59 -1.79
C ASP A 557 -6.65 -17.32 -1.28
N ASP A 558 -6.51 -17.99 -0.13
CA ASP A 558 -7.59 -18.73 0.50
C ASP A 558 -7.53 -18.63 2.04
N ILE A 559 -8.71 -18.55 2.65
CA ILE A 559 -8.89 -18.45 4.11
C ILE A 559 -8.28 -19.66 4.83
N GLY A 560 -8.20 -20.83 4.20
CA GLY A 560 -7.64 -22.05 4.77
C GLY A 560 -6.11 -22.13 4.75
N ASP A 561 -5.43 -21.17 4.11
CA ASP A 561 -3.96 -21.10 4.07
C ASP A 561 -3.42 -20.00 4.98
N TYR A 562 -3.34 -20.31 6.27
CA TYR A 562 -2.74 -19.41 7.26
C TYR A 562 -1.23 -19.18 7.02
N SER A 563 -0.55 -20.04 6.27
CA SER A 563 0.91 -20.02 6.19
C SER A 563 1.45 -19.10 5.11
N THR A 564 0.63 -18.81 4.09
CA THR A 564 0.99 -17.89 3.01
C THR A 564 0.11 -16.66 2.95
N ASN A 565 -1.07 -16.70 3.57
CA ASN A 565 -2.14 -15.71 3.37
C ASN A 565 -2.66 -15.06 4.66
N GLU A 566 -1.98 -15.25 5.80
CA GLU A 566 -2.28 -14.47 7.01
C GLU A 566 -1.56 -13.12 6.96
N PRO A 567 -2.25 -11.99 7.19
CA PRO A 567 -1.60 -10.69 7.30
C PRO A 567 -0.88 -10.53 8.65
N THR A 568 0.32 -9.95 8.65
CA THR A 568 1.16 -9.80 9.86
C THR A 568 1.29 -8.34 10.30
N LEU A 569 1.20 -8.08 11.60
CA LEU A 569 1.35 -6.73 12.17
C LEU A 569 2.75 -6.15 11.87
N ASP A 570 3.79 -6.91 12.19
CA ASP A 570 5.19 -6.51 12.09
C ASP A 570 5.68 -6.40 10.64
N GLY A 571 5.27 -7.33 9.77
CA GLY A 571 5.56 -7.24 8.34
C GLY A 571 4.94 -5.99 7.73
N THR A 572 3.68 -5.71 8.08
CA THR A 572 2.97 -4.49 7.64
C THR A 572 3.66 -3.22 8.15
N ALA A 573 3.95 -3.14 9.45
CA ALA A 573 4.61 -1.97 10.04
C ALA A 573 6.03 -1.75 9.48
N SER A 574 6.76 -2.82 9.16
CA SER A 574 8.12 -2.74 8.57
C SER A 574 8.13 -2.14 7.17
N LEU A 575 6.99 -2.13 6.46
CA LEU A 575 6.88 -1.45 5.16
C LEU A 575 6.73 0.08 5.29
N SER A 576 6.41 0.61 6.48
CA SER A 576 6.19 2.05 6.67
C SER A 576 7.38 2.91 6.23
N TYR A 577 8.60 2.50 6.57
CA TYR A 577 9.83 3.20 6.14
C TYR A 577 10.01 3.12 4.62
N TYR A 578 9.87 1.94 4.05
CA TYR A 578 10.13 1.72 2.64
C TYR A 578 9.12 2.45 1.74
N LEU A 579 7.83 2.33 2.04
CA LEU A 579 6.75 2.99 1.29
C LEU A 579 6.83 4.51 1.42
N SER A 580 7.07 5.04 2.62
CA SER A 580 7.22 6.49 2.81
C SER A 580 8.46 7.04 2.09
N THR A 581 9.53 6.24 2.00
CA THR A 581 10.73 6.61 1.24
C THR A 581 10.44 6.67 -0.26
N LEU A 582 9.76 5.66 -0.82
CA LEU A 582 9.37 5.66 -2.25
C LEU A 582 8.43 6.81 -2.58
N GLU A 583 7.49 7.12 -1.70
CA GLU A 583 6.60 8.27 -1.86
C GLU A 583 7.37 9.59 -1.82
N LYS A 584 8.29 9.75 -0.86
CA LYS A 584 9.18 10.91 -0.75
C LYS A 584 10.06 11.09 -1.99
N GLU A 585 10.66 10.02 -2.50
CA GLU A 585 11.44 10.03 -3.74
C GLU A 585 10.55 10.44 -4.93
N GLY A 586 9.33 9.89 -5.02
CA GLY A 586 8.33 10.27 -6.01
C GLY A 586 8.00 11.75 -6.00
N ARG A 587 7.66 12.30 -4.83
CA ARG A 587 7.36 13.73 -4.64
C ARG A 587 8.53 14.63 -5.01
N ALA A 588 9.78 14.16 -4.93
CA ALA A 588 10.96 14.93 -5.36
C ALA A 588 11.09 15.10 -6.90
N TYR A 589 10.45 14.23 -7.71
CA TYR A 589 10.45 14.37 -9.18
C TYR A 589 9.54 15.49 -9.69
N VAL A 590 8.56 15.92 -8.89
CA VAL A 590 7.67 17.03 -9.25
C VAL A 590 8.25 18.28 -8.61
N PRO A 591 8.91 19.19 -9.36
CA PRO A 591 9.24 20.50 -8.83
C PRO A 591 7.93 21.14 -8.39
N SER A 592 7.81 21.42 -7.09
CA SER A 592 6.61 21.92 -6.41
C SER A 592 5.60 22.59 -7.34
N SER A 593 4.72 21.82 -7.99
CA SER A 593 3.47 22.36 -8.54
C SER A 593 2.52 22.44 -7.35
N GLY A 594 2.92 23.29 -6.41
CA GLY A 594 2.46 23.41 -5.04
C GLY A 594 0.95 23.46 -4.97
N SER A 595 0.38 22.66 -4.07
CA SER A 595 -1.02 22.72 -3.62
C SER A 595 -2.14 22.17 -4.52
N ASP A 596 -1.87 21.32 -5.52
CA ASP A 596 -2.95 20.48 -6.08
C ASP A 596 -3.56 19.63 -4.94
N VAL A 597 -4.90 19.64 -4.80
CA VAL A 597 -5.63 18.87 -3.78
C VAL A 597 -6.32 17.70 -4.46
N ARG A 598 -6.11 16.51 -3.92
CA ARG A 598 -6.80 15.28 -4.35
C ARG A 598 -7.86 14.87 -3.33
N ASP A 599 -8.91 14.21 -3.81
CA ASP A 599 -9.85 13.53 -2.92
C ASP A 599 -9.30 12.17 -2.46
N THR A 600 -10.06 11.49 -1.60
CA THR A 600 -9.70 10.16 -1.05
C THR A 600 -9.61 9.05 -2.10
N PHE A 601 -10.12 9.29 -3.32
CA PHE A 601 -10.04 8.36 -4.45
C PHE A 601 -8.94 8.74 -5.45
N GLY A 602 -8.19 9.81 -5.18
CA GLY A 602 -7.03 10.25 -5.94
C GLY A 602 -7.33 11.18 -7.12
N ALA A 603 -8.57 11.63 -7.33
CA ALA A 603 -8.87 12.63 -8.36
C ALA A 603 -8.41 14.02 -7.91
N VAL A 604 -7.86 14.81 -8.84
CA VAL A 604 -7.57 16.22 -8.56
C VAL A 604 -8.89 16.99 -8.49
N ILE A 605 -9.16 17.60 -7.33
CA ILE A 605 -10.37 18.39 -7.05
C ILE A 605 -10.09 19.88 -6.87
N ARG A 606 -8.82 20.26 -6.65
CA ARG A 606 -8.32 21.63 -6.82
C ARG A 606 -6.96 21.60 -7.48
N LYS A 607 -6.71 22.53 -8.39
CA LYS A 607 -5.42 22.66 -9.07
C LYS A 607 -4.73 23.96 -8.67
N GLY A 608 -3.64 23.88 -7.90
CA GLY A 608 -3.00 25.02 -7.25
C GLY A 608 -3.96 25.73 -6.29
N ALA A 609 -4.30 25.08 -5.18
CA ALA A 609 -5.17 25.62 -4.13
C ALA A 609 -4.63 26.89 -3.42
N ASP A 610 -3.36 27.25 -3.65
CA ASP A 610 -2.74 28.51 -3.25
C ASP A 610 -2.86 29.62 -4.32
N LEU A 611 -3.27 29.26 -5.53
CA LEU A 611 -3.45 30.19 -6.66
C LEU A 611 -4.88 30.68 -6.72
N LYS A 612 -5.07 32.01 -6.76
CA LYS A 612 -6.38 32.67 -6.94
C LYS A 612 -6.90 32.54 -8.37
N ASN A 613 -7.12 31.30 -8.79
CA ASN A 613 -7.48 30.89 -10.13
C ASN A 613 -8.59 29.83 -10.11
N ILE A 614 -9.52 29.94 -11.05
CA ILE A 614 -10.63 29.01 -11.25
C ILE A 614 -10.43 28.25 -12.55
N TYR A 615 -10.60 26.94 -12.53
CA TYR A 615 -10.66 26.10 -13.71
C TYR A 615 -12.12 25.91 -14.13
N LEU A 616 -12.51 26.54 -15.24
CA LEU A 616 -13.85 26.34 -15.82
C LEU A 616 -13.85 25.05 -16.64
N VAL A 617 -14.79 24.18 -16.30
CA VAL A 617 -14.94 22.87 -16.92
C VAL A 617 -16.35 22.68 -17.44
N PHE A 618 -16.43 22.06 -18.61
CA PHE A 618 -17.67 21.69 -19.27
C PHE A 618 -17.60 20.22 -19.68
N SER A 619 -18.57 19.41 -19.26
CA SER A 619 -18.74 18.02 -19.70
C SER A 619 -19.95 17.91 -20.63
N ALA A 620 -19.87 17.09 -21.68
CA ALA A 620 -20.98 16.89 -22.61
C ALA A 620 -21.01 15.50 -23.22
N ASP A 621 -22.22 14.94 -23.34
CA ASP A 621 -22.53 13.64 -23.96
C ASP A 621 -23.50 13.77 -25.15
N GLU A 622 -24.82 13.79 -24.92
CA GLU A 622 -25.80 13.84 -26.02
C GLU A 622 -26.30 15.26 -26.34
N HIS A 623 -26.25 16.17 -25.36
CA HIS A 623 -26.77 17.53 -25.46
C HIS A 623 -25.65 18.58 -25.47
N GLY A 624 -25.93 19.76 -26.03
CA GLY A 624 -24.92 20.82 -26.23
C GLY A 624 -25.46 22.16 -26.73
N GLU A 625 -26.73 22.47 -26.47
CA GLU A 625 -27.39 23.68 -26.96
C GLU A 625 -26.76 24.99 -26.42
N GLY A 626 -26.09 24.96 -25.28
CA GLY A 626 -25.43 26.10 -24.65
C GLY A 626 -24.05 26.44 -25.23
N PHE A 627 -23.44 25.59 -26.05
CA PHE A 627 -22.06 25.75 -26.48
C PHE A 627 -21.78 27.06 -27.24
N ASP A 628 -22.67 27.49 -28.12
CA ASP A 628 -22.47 28.72 -28.88
C ASP A 628 -22.45 29.96 -27.98
N HIS A 629 -23.32 29.98 -26.97
CA HIS A 629 -23.34 31.03 -25.94
C HIS A 629 -22.06 30.98 -25.09
N ILE A 630 -21.71 29.80 -24.57
CA ILE A 630 -20.50 29.59 -23.75
C ILE A 630 -19.26 30.08 -24.48
N LEU A 631 -19.03 29.61 -25.72
CA LEU A 631 -17.86 29.97 -26.50
C LEU A 631 -17.84 31.46 -26.84
N LYS A 632 -19.01 32.08 -27.10
CA LYS A 632 -19.09 33.53 -27.29
C LYS A 632 -18.66 34.29 -26.03
N VAL A 633 -19.16 33.91 -24.86
CA VAL A 633 -18.78 34.54 -23.58
C VAL A 633 -17.29 34.38 -23.32
N LEU A 634 -16.74 33.19 -23.55
CA LEU A 634 -15.31 32.92 -23.38
C LEU A 634 -14.44 33.76 -24.34
N ASP A 635 -14.85 33.91 -25.60
CA ASP A 635 -14.17 34.76 -26.59
C ASP A 635 -14.21 36.23 -26.16
N ASP A 636 -15.39 36.74 -25.76
CA ASP A 636 -15.58 38.13 -25.33
C ASP A 636 -14.76 38.47 -24.08
N LYS A 637 -14.69 37.55 -23.12
CA LYS A 637 -13.90 37.69 -21.89
C LYS A 637 -12.43 37.30 -22.06
N LYS A 638 -12.04 36.78 -23.23
CA LYS A 638 -10.68 36.28 -23.55
C LYS A 638 -10.18 35.19 -22.60
N ILE A 639 -11.08 34.30 -22.17
CA ILE A 639 -10.80 33.21 -21.24
C ILE A 639 -10.68 31.88 -21.99
N LYS A 640 -9.83 30.97 -21.49
CA LYS A 640 -9.79 29.59 -21.95
C LYS A 640 -10.31 28.65 -20.87
N ALA A 641 -11.27 27.82 -21.24
CA ALA A 641 -11.83 26.75 -20.42
C ALA A 641 -11.41 25.34 -20.89
N SER A 642 -11.84 24.34 -20.13
CA SER A 642 -11.63 22.91 -20.40
C SER A 642 -12.95 22.21 -20.74
N PHE A 643 -12.91 21.37 -21.77
CA PHE A 643 -14.05 20.64 -22.29
C PHE A 643 -13.74 19.14 -22.27
N PHE A 644 -14.53 18.37 -21.52
CA PHE A 644 -14.44 16.91 -21.46
C PHE A 644 -15.62 16.34 -22.26
N LEU A 645 -15.32 15.69 -23.38
CA LEU A 645 -16.33 15.34 -24.38
C LEU A 645 -16.39 13.82 -24.56
N THR A 646 -17.60 13.25 -24.52
CA THR A 646 -17.76 11.83 -24.78
C THR A 646 -17.53 11.50 -26.25
N GLY A 647 -17.28 10.22 -26.54
CA GLY A 647 -17.24 9.74 -27.92
C GLY A 647 -18.56 9.96 -28.65
N ASN A 648 -19.70 9.81 -27.97
CA ASN A 648 -21.02 10.07 -28.53
C ASN A 648 -21.12 11.54 -29.00
N PHE A 649 -20.75 12.50 -28.14
CA PHE A 649 -20.75 13.92 -28.48
C PHE A 649 -19.86 14.21 -29.70
N LEU A 650 -18.63 13.68 -29.68
CA LEU A 650 -17.63 13.91 -30.73
C LEU A 650 -18.04 13.35 -32.10
N ARG A 651 -18.89 12.32 -32.11
CA ARG A 651 -19.41 11.71 -33.34
C ARG A 651 -20.73 12.32 -33.80
N ASN A 652 -21.36 13.17 -32.99
CA ASN A 652 -22.56 13.88 -33.39
C ASN A 652 -22.21 14.96 -34.43
N ARG A 653 -22.82 14.86 -35.62
CA ARG A 653 -22.54 15.75 -36.75
C ARG A 653 -23.03 17.18 -36.50
N ASP A 654 -24.08 17.35 -35.71
CA ASP A 654 -24.67 18.66 -35.43
C ASP A 654 -23.74 19.51 -34.55
N TYR A 655 -22.95 18.85 -33.68
CA TYR A 655 -21.98 19.52 -32.81
C TYR A 655 -20.55 19.55 -33.36
N ALA A 656 -20.29 18.96 -34.53
CA ALA A 656 -18.96 18.99 -35.15
C ALA A 656 -18.39 20.41 -35.38
N PRO A 657 -19.18 21.43 -35.76
CA PRO A 657 -18.69 22.82 -35.85
C PRO A 657 -18.25 23.38 -34.49
N VAL A 658 -19.00 23.11 -33.44
CA VAL A 658 -18.70 23.52 -32.06
C VAL A 658 -17.39 22.88 -31.58
N VAL A 659 -17.20 21.58 -31.78
CA VAL A 659 -15.98 20.87 -31.38
C VAL A 659 -14.75 21.46 -32.09
N LYS A 660 -14.87 21.77 -33.39
CA LYS A 660 -13.79 22.44 -34.13
C LYS A 660 -13.49 23.82 -33.56
N ARG A 661 -14.51 24.58 -33.16
CA ARG A 661 -14.35 25.91 -32.54
C ARG A 661 -13.66 25.81 -31.17
N ILE A 662 -14.01 24.82 -30.35
CA ILE A 662 -13.33 24.51 -29.07
C ILE A 662 -11.83 24.30 -29.31
N ILE A 663 -11.47 23.37 -30.21
CA ILE A 663 -10.07 22.99 -30.46
C ILE A 663 -9.30 24.15 -31.12
N ALA A 664 -9.86 24.79 -32.15
CA ALA A 664 -9.21 25.90 -32.86
C ALA A 664 -9.07 27.15 -31.97
N GLY A 665 -10.00 27.35 -31.03
CA GLY A 665 -9.96 28.41 -30.04
C GLY A 665 -8.88 28.21 -28.97
N GLY A 666 -8.16 27.08 -28.96
CA GLY A 666 -7.11 26.81 -27.98
C GLY A 666 -7.65 26.52 -26.57
N HIS A 667 -8.87 26.00 -26.47
CA HIS A 667 -9.40 25.43 -25.23
C HIS A 667 -8.79 24.05 -24.96
N TYR A 668 -8.87 23.56 -23.72
CA TYR A 668 -8.51 22.16 -23.44
C TYR A 668 -9.66 21.28 -23.93
N ALA A 669 -9.38 20.25 -24.73
CA ALA A 669 -10.34 19.23 -25.10
C ALA A 669 -9.80 17.87 -24.64
N GLY A 670 -10.52 17.20 -23.75
CA GLY A 670 -10.09 15.94 -23.14
C GLY A 670 -11.18 14.89 -23.07
N PRO A 671 -10.81 13.66 -22.66
CA PRO A 671 -11.70 12.52 -22.64
C PRO A 671 -12.71 12.53 -21.48
N HIS A 672 -13.91 12.02 -21.75
CA HIS A 672 -15.02 11.86 -20.79
C HIS A 672 -15.77 10.52 -20.96
N SER A 673 -15.06 9.43 -21.26
CA SER A 673 -15.61 8.15 -21.73
C SER A 673 -16.05 8.17 -23.20
N ASP A 674 -15.88 7.08 -23.94
CA ASP A 674 -16.35 7.01 -25.33
C ASP A 674 -17.86 6.81 -25.41
N ARG A 675 -18.38 5.93 -24.56
CA ARG A 675 -19.79 5.52 -24.55
C ARG A 675 -20.55 6.00 -23.33
N HIS A 676 -19.94 6.88 -22.52
CA HIS A 676 -20.52 7.44 -21.29
C HIS A 676 -20.90 6.32 -20.31
N LEU A 677 -19.98 5.36 -20.12
CA LEU A 677 -20.22 4.17 -19.30
C LEU A 677 -20.31 4.53 -17.81
N LEU A 678 -21.31 4.00 -17.11
CA LEU A 678 -21.29 4.02 -15.64
C LEU A 678 -20.29 2.98 -15.14
N TYR A 679 -19.18 3.43 -14.54
CA TYR A 679 -18.13 2.54 -14.09
C TYR A 679 -18.41 1.85 -12.75
N ILE A 680 -19.24 2.47 -11.91
CA ILE A 680 -19.45 2.11 -10.50
C ILE A 680 -20.93 2.30 -10.20
N PRO A 681 -21.60 1.40 -9.47
CA PRO A 681 -22.99 1.59 -9.11
C PRO A 681 -23.16 2.75 -8.11
N TRP A 682 -24.33 3.34 -8.07
CA TRP A 682 -24.64 4.47 -7.20
C TRP A 682 -24.70 4.06 -5.72
N GLU A 683 -25.08 2.80 -5.47
CA GLU A 683 -25.35 2.25 -4.16
C GLU A 683 -24.08 1.77 -3.44
N ASN A 684 -23.03 1.43 -4.17
CA ASN A 684 -21.79 0.89 -3.60
C ASN A 684 -20.54 1.31 -4.41
N ARG A 685 -19.85 2.33 -3.92
CA ARG A 685 -18.68 2.93 -4.57
C ARG A 685 -17.43 2.03 -4.60
N ASP A 686 -17.40 0.98 -3.79
CA ASP A 686 -16.25 0.05 -3.70
C ASP A 686 -16.31 -1.09 -4.73
N THR A 687 -17.35 -1.11 -5.56
CA THR A 687 -17.52 -2.13 -6.61
C THR A 687 -17.30 -1.55 -8.00
N LEU A 688 -17.05 -2.42 -8.98
CA LEU A 688 -16.83 -2.04 -10.38
C LEU A 688 -17.87 -2.72 -11.27
N LEU A 689 -18.49 -1.95 -12.17
CA LEU A 689 -19.40 -2.44 -13.21
C LEU A 689 -18.68 -2.78 -14.51
N VAL A 690 -17.44 -2.34 -14.65
CA VAL A 690 -16.60 -2.55 -15.82
C VAL A 690 -15.31 -3.26 -15.44
N THR A 691 -14.84 -4.10 -16.34
CA THR A 691 -13.47 -4.64 -16.31
C THR A 691 -12.46 -3.56 -16.69
N LYS A 692 -11.19 -3.76 -16.32
CA LYS A 692 -10.10 -2.87 -16.70
C LYS A 692 -9.95 -2.80 -18.22
N GLU A 693 -10.13 -3.91 -18.92
CA GLU A 693 -10.07 -4.00 -20.38
C GLU A 693 -11.17 -3.14 -21.03
N GLN A 694 -12.41 -3.24 -20.52
CA GLN A 694 -13.52 -2.41 -20.99
C GLN A 694 -13.26 -0.92 -20.76
N PHE A 695 -12.76 -0.54 -19.58
CA PHE A 695 -12.38 0.84 -19.28
C PHE A 695 -11.29 1.36 -20.24
N ASN A 696 -10.22 0.58 -20.42
CA ASN A 696 -9.09 0.93 -21.28
C ASN A 696 -9.53 1.09 -22.75
N GLU A 697 -10.37 0.18 -23.25
CA GLU A 697 -10.90 0.26 -24.62
C GLU A 697 -11.81 1.46 -24.81
N ASP A 698 -12.71 1.73 -23.86
CA ASP A 698 -13.57 2.91 -23.88
C ASP A 698 -12.75 4.21 -23.91
N LEU A 699 -11.79 4.37 -23.00
CA LEU A 699 -10.96 5.56 -22.93
C LEU A 699 -10.13 5.76 -24.22
N LYS A 700 -9.59 4.68 -24.78
CA LYS A 700 -8.84 4.70 -26.04
C LYS A 700 -9.70 5.10 -27.23
N ASN A 701 -10.92 4.56 -27.34
CA ASN A 701 -11.86 4.93 -28.39
C ASN A 701 -12.23 6.42 -28.33
N ASN A 702 -12.35 6.97 -27.12
CA ASN A 702 -12.62 8.38 -26.93
C ASN A 702 -11.45 9.28 -27.40
N ILE A 703 -10.21 8.88 -27.10
CA ILE A 703 -9.00 9.55 -27.63
C ILE A 703 -8.94 9.49 -29.16
N ILE A 704 -9.33 8.36 -29.77
CA ILE A 704 -9.43 8.23 -31.23
C ILE A 704 -10.47 9.22 -31.79
N ALA A 705 -11.63 9.36 -31.14
CA ALA A 705 -12.66 10.31 -31.53
C ALA A 705 -12.18 11.77 -31.45
N LEU A 706 -11.49 12.16 -30.36
CA LEU A 706 -10.90 13.49 -30.18
C LEU A 706 -9.89 13.82 -31.30
N ARG A 707 -9.03 12.87 -31.65
CA ARG A 707 -8.06 13.02 -32.75
C ARG A 707 -8.74 13.21 -34.09
N LYS A 708 -9.79 12.43 -34.38
CA LYS A 708 -10.60 12.58 -35.60
C LYS A 708 -11.31 13.94 -35.65
N ALA A 709 -11.71 14.49 -34.49
CA ALA A 709 -12.32 15.80 -34.38
C ALA A 709 -11.33 16.98 -34.56
N GLY A 710 -10.02 16.74 -34.53
CA GLY A 710 -8.99 17.73 -34.85
C GLY A 710 -7.91 17.92 -33.79
N LEU A 711 -7.93 17.17 -32.69
CA LEU A 711 -6.95 17.28 -31.59
C LEU A 711 -5.59 16.66 -31.97
N LYS A 712 -4.86 17.33 -32.87
CA LYS A 712 -3.59 16.81 -33.43
C LYS A 712 -2.35 17.23 -32.65
N LYS A 713 -2.39 18.38 -31.97
CA LYS A 713 -1.21 19.01 -31.33
C LYS A 713 -1.17 18.86 -29.82
N GLN A 714 -2.28 18.47 -29.20
CA GLN A 714 -2.42 18.34 -27.76
C GLN A 714 -2.58 16.85 -27.44
N GLU A 715 -1.74 16.36 -26.54
CA GLU A 715 -1.94 15.06 -25.90
C GLU A 715 -2.76 15.29 -24.65
N PRO A 716 -3.98 14.71 -24.56
CA PRO A 716 -4.76 14.77 -23.34
C PRO A 716 -3.95 14.22 -22.17
N ARG A 717 -3.97 14.93 -21.04
CA ARG A 717 -3.32 14.53 -19.79
C ARG A 717 -4.30 14.35 -18.64
N TRP A 718 -5.52 14.82 -18.84
CA TRP A 718 -6.58 14.84 -17.84
C TRP A 718 -7.78 14.10 -18.36
N PHE A 719 -8.38 13.30 -17.49
CA PHE A 719 -9.60 12.56 -17.72
C PHE A 719 -10.63 12.94 -16.67
N MET A 720 -11.86 13.21 -17.08
CA MET A 720 -12.99 13.38 -16.18
C MET A 720 -13.90 12.17 -16.31
N ALA A 721 -14.14 11.45 -15.22
CA ALA A 721 -15.03 10.29 -15.25
C ALA A 721 -16.47 10.70 -15.65
N PRO A 722 -17.17 9.89 -16.46
CA PRO A 722 -18.58 10.08 -16.75
C PRO A 722 -19.38 10.13 -15.45
N TYR A 723 -20.43 10.96 -15.44
CA TYR A 723 -21.25 11.22 -14.25
C TYR A 723 -20.48 11.73 -13.01
N GLU A 724 -19.24 12.16 -13.19
CA GLU A 724 -18.34 12.59 -12.11
C GLU A 724 -18.18 11.55 -10.98
N TRP A 725 -18.40 10.26 -11.30
CA TRP A 725 -18.47 9.14 -10.36
C TRP A 725 -17.38 8.10 -10.62
N TYR A 726 -16.54 7.83 -9.61
CA TYR A 726 -15.32 7.01 -9.72
C TYR A 726 -14.83 6.54 -8.35
N ASN A 727 -13.88 5.61 -8.30
CA ASN A 727 -13.15 5.20 -7.09
C ASN A 727 -11.64 5.15 -7.39
N SER A 728 -10.83 4.69 -6.43
CA SER A 728 -9.37 4.67 -6.59
C SER A 728 -8.92 3.70 -7.68
N ALA A 729 -9.70 2.65 -8.00
CA ALA A 729 -9.42 1.79 -9.15
C ALA A 729 -9.51 2.57 -10.48
N ILE A 730 -10.56 3.35 -10.70
CA ILE A 730 -10.70 4.20 -11.90
C ILE A 730 -9.60 5.26 -11.97
N SER A 731 -9.25 5.87 -10.84
CA SER A 731 -8.14 6.83 -10.76
C SER A 731 -6.81 6.19 -11.18
N ARG A 732 -6.52 4.98 -10.67
CA ARG A 732 -5.32 4.23 -11.03
C ARG A 732 -5.32 3.81 -12.50
N TRP A 733 -6.40 3.19 -12.99
CA TRP A 733 -6.49 2.75 -14.39
C TRP A 733 -6.32 3.94 -15.35
N SER A 734 -6.87 5.11 -15.01
CA SER A 734 -6.62 6.35 -15.75
C SER A 734 -5.12 6.67 -15.81
N GLY A 735 -4.43 6.58 -14.67
CA GLY A 735 -2.99 6.80 -14.58
C GLY A 735 -2.16 5.80 -15.40
N GLU A 736 -2.55 4.52 -15.43
CA GLU A 736 -1.95 3.46 -16.26
C GLU A 736 -2.16 3.67 -17.75
N MET A 737 -3.18 4.44 -18.12
CA MET A 737 -3.40 4.93 -19.47
C MET A 737 -2.70 6.29 -19.72
N GLY A 738 -1.96 6.82 -18.74
CA GLY A 738 -1.19 8.07 -18.86
C GLY A 738 -2.01 9.34 -18.59
N LEU A 739 -3.16 9.22 -17.95
CA LEU A 739 -4.09 10.32 -17.68
C LEU A 739 -4.30 10.52 -16.16
N ALA A 740 -4.24 11.76 -15.70
CA ALA A 740 -4.65 12.11 -14.35
C ALA A 740 -6.17 12.28 -14.29
N LEU A 741 -6.82 11.62 -13.32
CA LEU A 741 -8.23 11.82 -13.06
C LEU A 741 -8.47 13.18 -12.41
N VAL A 742 -9.47 13.91 -12.90
CA VAL A 742 -9.89 15.21 -12.39
C VAL A 742 -11.40 15.23 -12.15
N ASN A 743 -11.83 15.96 -11.12
CA ASN A 743 -13.23 16.19 -10.83
C ASN A 743 -13.51 17.62 -10.37
N PHE A 744 -14.77 18.03 -10.34
CA PHE A 744 -15.17 19.32 -9.79
C PHE A 744 -14.83 19.42 -8.30
N THR A 745 -14.61 20.65 -7.80
CA THR A 745 -14.40 20.87 -6.37
C THR A 745 -15.71 20.63 -5.60
N PRO A 746 -15.76 19.66 -4.67
CA PRO A 746 -16.97 19.39 -3.89
C PRO A 746 -17.46 20.62 -3.13
N GLY A 747 -18.78 20.79 -3.03
CA GLY A 747 -19.40 21.91 -2.31
C GLY A 747 -19.81 23.11 -3.17
N THR A 748 -19.08 23.37 -4.27
CA THR A 748 -19.39 24.44 -5.26
C THR A 748 -20.82 24.35 -5.79
N GLY A 749 -21.29 23.13 -6.06
CA GLY A 749 -22.68 22.78 -6.35
C GLY A 749 -23.15 23.03 -7.78
N THR A 750 -22.35 23.70 -8.62
CA THR A 750 -22.71 24.03 -10.01
C THR A 750 -22.96 22.80 -10.87
N ASN A 751 -22.31 21.69 -10.56
CA ASN A 751 -22.48 20.40 -11.25
C ASN A 751 -23.91 19.85 -11.17
N ALA A 752 -24.76 20.32 -10.25
CA ALA A 752 -26.17 19.92 -10.17
C ALA A 752 -27.08 20.62 -11.20
N ASP A 753 -26.51 21.39 -12.13
CA ASP A 753 -27.26 22.12 -13.17
C ASP A 753 -27.95 21.22 -14.20
N TYR A 754 -27.61 19.93 -14.25
CA TYR A 754 -28.30 18.90 -15.05
C TYR A 754 -29.71 18.54 -14.54
N THR A 755 -30.03 18.86 -13.29
CA THR A 755 -31.27 18.43 -12.65
C THR A 755 -32.51 19.12 -13.26
N THR A 756 -33.63 18.39 -13.38
CA THR A 756 -34.91 18.94 -13.89
C THR A 756 -35.88 19.27 -12.74
N PRO A 757 -36.87 20.16 -12.93
CA PRO A 757 -37.78 20.62 -11.87
C PRO A 757 -38.51 19.53 -11.07
N GLU A 758 -38.74 18.36 -11.69
CA GLU A 758 -39.42 17.22 -11.05
C GLU A 758 -38.49 16.34 -10.20
N MET A 759 -37.17 16.53 -10.32
CA MET A 759 -36.20 15.78 -9.51
C MET A 759 -36.16 16.31 -8.08
N ALA A 760 -36.16 15.41 -7.08
CA ALA A 760 -36.10 15.79 -5.67
C ALA A 760 -34.84 16.62 -5.31
N ASN A 761 -33.75 16.42 -6.05
CA ASN A 761 -32.49 17.15 -5.87
C ASN A 761 -32.37 18.39 -6.79
N TYR A 762 -33.46 18.84 -7.45
CA TYR A 762 -33.45 20.01 -8.31
C TYR A 762 -32.88 21.27 -7.64
N ARG A 763 -32.05 22.03 -8.36
CA ARG A 763 -31.50 23.31 -7.90
C ARG A 763 -31.60 24.36 -9.01
N SER A 764 -32.36 25.43 -8.77
CA SER A 764 -32.47 26.54 -9.74
C SER A 764 -31.11 27.19 -10.02
N SER A 765 -30.93 27.79 -11.19
CA SER A 765 -29.68 28.48 -11.52
C SER A 765 -29.35 29.61 -10.54
N ASP A 766 -30.35 30.32 -10.03
CA ASP A 766 -30.16 31.33 -8.98
C ASP A 766 -29.60 30.71 -7.68
N LEU A 767 -30.14 29.56 -7.27
CA LEU A 767 -29.67 28.86 -6.08
C LEU A 767 -28.24 28.34 -6.27
N LEU A 768 -27.88 27.88 -7.46
CA LEU A 768 -26.53 27.43 -7.79
C LEU A 768 -25.51 28.57 -7.74
N VAL A 769 -25.85 29.74 -8.29
CA VAL A 769 -25.00 30.95 -8.23
C VAL A 769 -24.83 31.42 -6.78
N GLN A 770 -25.91 31.47 -6.00
CA GLN A 770 -25.86 31.81 -4.58
C GLN A 770 -25.00 30.83 -3.79
N ARG A 771 -25.16 29.52 -4.04
CA ARG A 771 -24.38 28.48 -3.38
C ARG A 771 -22.89 28.60 -3.68
N LEU A 772 -22.52 28.88 -4.93
CA LEU A 772 -21.13 29.09 -5.31
C LEU A 772 -20.52 30.29 -4.58
N ALA A 773 -21.26 31.40 -4.48
CA ALA A 773 -20.82 32.58 -3.71
C ALA A 773 -20.68 32.27 -2.22
N SER A 774 -21.67 31.58 -1.62
CA SER A 774 -21.59 31.17 -0.22
C SER A 774 -20.50 30.12 0.05
N PHE A 775 -20.10 29.32 -0.93
CA PHE A 775 -18.95 28.42 -0.82
C PHE A 775 -17.65 29.23 -0.79
N GLU A 776 -17.48 30.18 -1.70
CA GLU A 776 -16.31 31.06 -1.74
C GLU A 776 -16.10 31.84 -0.44
N GLU A 777 -17.18 32.31 0.20
CA GLU A 777 -17.12 33.07 1.44
C GLU A 777 -16.81 32.22 2.68
N ARG A 778 -17.18 30.93 2.68
CA ARG A 778 -17.05 30.04 3.85
C ARG A 778 -15.77 29.22 3.84
N GLU A 779 -15.30 28.83 2.66
CA GLU A 779 -14.10 28.01 2.53
C GLU A 779 -12.84 28.84 2.76
N PRO A 780 -11.89 28.41 3.62
CA PRO A 780 -10.66 29.17 3.87
C PRO A 780 -9.84 29.45 2.61
N ALA A 781 -9.84 28.51 1.66
CA ALA A 781 -9.18 28.66 0.36
C ALA A 781 -10.05 29.37 -0.70
N GLY A 782 -11.29 29.74 -0.37
CA GLY A 782 -12.28 30.26 -1.32
C GLY A 782 -12.37 29.39 -2.58
N LEU A 783 -12.30 30.04 -3.74
CA LEU A 783 -12.23 29.37 -5.05
C LEU A 783 -10.80 29.21 -5.59
N ASN A 784 -9.77 29.32 -4.76
CA ASN A 784 -8.40 29.09 -5.19
C ASN A 784 -8.22 27.66 -5.70
N GLY A 785 -7.69 27.53 -6.91
CA GLY A 785 -7.56 26.29 -7.65
C GLY A 785 -8.87 25.56 -7.92
N ALA A 786 -10.04 26.15 -7.67
CA ALA A 786 -11.31 25.44 -7.74
C ALA A 786 -11.66 25.05 -9.17
N ILE A 787 -12.27 23.88 -9.32
CA ILE A 787 -12.70 23.30 -10.58
C ILE A 787 -14.23 23.40 -10.61
N ILE A 788 -14.76 24.30 -11.44
CA ILE A 788 -16.19 24.57 -11.56
C ILE A 788 -16.72 23.87 -12.81
N LEU A 789 -17.60 22.91 -12.61
CA LEU A 789 -18.27 22.17 -13.68
C LEU A 789 -19.63 22.79 -14.00
N ILE A 790 -19.92 22.99 -15.29
CA ILE A 790 -21.22 23.42 -15.84
C ILE A 790 -21.54 22.55 -17.05
N HIS A 791 -22.77 22.05 -17.17
CA HIS A 791 -23.20 21.23 -18.31
C HIS A 791 -23.68 22.13 -19.47
N PRO A 792 -23.06 22.09 -20.66
CA PRO A 792 -23.49 22.88 -21.83
C PRO A 792 -24.84 22.47 -22.41
N GLY A 793 -25.32 21.26 -22.08
CA GLY A 793 -26.60 20.76 -22.52
C GLY A 793 -27.30 20.01 -21.40
N THR A 794 -28.60 20.19 -21.28
CA THR A 794 -29.44 19.54 -20.26
C THR A 794 -30.82 19.26 -20.84
N GLU A 795 -31.59 18.40 -20.17
CA GLU A 795 -32.94 18.04 -20.60
C GLU A 795 -33.83 19.28 -20.88
N PRO A 796 -34.73 19.23 -21.88
CA PRO A 796 -35.58 20.36 -22.27
C PRO A 796 -36.39 20.97 -21.12
N GLU A 797 -36.79 20.15 -20.14
CA GLU A 797 -37.56 20.55 -18.95
C GLU A 797 -36.79 21.52 -18.04
N ARG A 798 -35.45 21.51 -18.09
CA ARG A 798 -34.59 22.46 -17.38
C ARG A 798 -34.56 23.78 -18.15
N THR A 799 -35.50 24.69 -17.91
CA THR A 799 -35.60 25.95 -18.68
C THR A 799 -34.65 27.06 -18.19
N ASP A 800 -34.29 27.09 -16.91
CA ASP A 800 -33.33 28.01 -16.32
C ASP A 800 -31.91 27.44 -16.37
N LYS A 801 -31.31 27.44 -17.56
CA LYS A 801 -30.00 26.83 -17.82
C LYS A 801 -28.86 27.63 -17.15
N LEU A 802 -27.99 26.97 -16.36
CA LEU A 802 -26.92 27.65 -15.62
C LEU A 802 -25.89 28.31 -16.55
N TRP A 803 -25.58 27.67 -17.69
CA TRP A 803 -24.65 28.23 -18.68
C TRP A 803 -25.07 29.60 -19.22
N SER A 804 -26.35 29.97 -19.15
CA SER A 804 -26.83 31.31 -19.55
C SER A 804 -26.35 32.43 -18.60
N ARG A 805 -25.88 32.06 -17.40
CA ARG A 805 -25.35 32.95 -16.36
C ARG A 805 -23.81 32.98 -16.34
N LEU A 806 -23.16 32.33 -17.29
CA LEU A 806 -21.70 32.20 -17.31
C LEU A 806 -20.99 33.56 -17.33
N GLU A 807 -21.49 34.53 -18.10
CA GLU A 807 -20.90 35.87 -18.16
C GLU A 807 -20.95 36.59 -16.80
N GLU A 808 -22.06 36.44 -16.08
CA GLU A 808 -22.24 37.01 -14.73
C GLU A 808 -21.25 36.37 -13.75
N ILE A 809 -21.16 35.04 -13.74
CA ILE A 809 -20.23 34.29 -12.87
C ILE A 809 -18.80 34.74 -13.13
N ILE A 810 -18.38 34.78 -14.40
CA ILE A 810 -17.02 35.20 -14.77
C ILE A 810 -16.75 36.64 -14.31
N SER A 811 -17.67 37.57 -14.59
CA SER A 811 -17.46 38.98 -14.27
C SER A 811 -17.37 39.17 -12.76
N TYR A 812 -18.27 38.55 -11.99
CA TYR A 812 -18.30 38.62 -10.52
C TYR A 812 -16.98 38.15 -9.89
N TYR A 813 -16.45 37.00 -10.29
CA TYR A 813 -15.21 36.49 -9.71
C TYR A 813 -13.96 37.18 -10.26
N THR A 814 -14.00 37.70 -11.49
CA THR A 814 -12.93 38.56 -12.00
C THR A 814 -12.81 39.84 -11.17
N ASP A 815 -13.95 40.46 -10.81
CA ASP A 815 -13.98 41.65 -9.96
C ASP A 815 -13.48 41.36 -8.53
N LYS A 816 -13.68 40.12 -8.04
CA LYS A 816 -13.07 39.62 -6.80
C LYS A 816 -11.58 39.27 -6.94
N GLY A 817 -11.01 39.36 -8.14
CA GLY A 817 -9.58 39.13 -8.41
C GLY A 817 -9.21 37.68 -8.72
N TYR A 818 -10.17 36.81 -9.05
CA TYR A 818 -9.88 35.48 -9.58
C TYR A 818 -9.51 35.54 -11.06
N THR A 819 -8.55 34.72 -11.46
CA THR A 819 -8.28 34.43 -12.87
C THR A 819 -8.98 33.14 -13.30
N PHE A 820 -9.12 32.94 -14.61
CA PHE A 820 -9.73 31.74 -15.17
C PHE A 820 -8.77 31.02 -16.12
N SER A 821 -8.59 29.72 -15.89
CA SER A 821 -7.65 28.89 -16.66
C SER A 821 -8.28 27.60 -17.17
N ARG A 822 -7.54 26.95 -18.06
CA ARG A 822 -7.78 25.58 -18.53
C ARG A 822 -6.66 24.65 -18.07
N PHE A 823 -6.90 23.35 -18.17
CA PHE A 823 -5.90 22.31 -17.92
C PHE A 823 -4.78 22.23 -18.95
#